data_AF-A0A819MCN4-F1
#
_entry.id   AF-A0A819MCN4-F1
#
_cell.length_a   1.000
_cell.length_b   1.000
_cell.length_c   1.000
_cell.angle_alpha   90.00
_cell.angle_beta   90.00
_cell.angle_gamma   90.00
#
_symmetry.space_group_name_H-M   'P 1'
#
loop_
_entity.id
_entity.type
_entity.pdbx_description
1 polymer ?
#
loop_
_entity_poly.entity_id
_entity_poly.type
_entity_poly.pdbx_seq_one_letter_code
_entity_poly.pdbx_strand_id
1 'polypeptide(L)'
;IQTLDKILIYEAPGDVPHDMKYKTTFKINKNIECSSMIVTSSYIITCQDKRLHCFNFSGEEIRVWQMDSPIRYLKLIGGPSEYESVLIGLKNGGVYQVFVNNPFPQLLAKQNSVIYCVDMNVNRTKVAIIDDTLTLFVYNARTKELLYQEPNAQTVAWNISFPDMLAFSGDGFINIKVADFPVYRQNLQGLIVGFNGCTIYLLHLCTMSGITVPVTDAVYRYMGKRQLDNAYHLACLGETSKTWEALGHACLEQGQFNLAKKCFSRIRDVKYLNLLAQFEEATKRGENKMNIYLGDYYAYSGRFQDAARNYQHGGAPERAMTMFSDLRMFDQAKEYMVAGDMDQQKLLNKQAEWAITMNEQRRAAELFVAANDYQKAIDLAGKNKWTDLLASITSKLDKSQIDLLRRCARYFVEMKQYTYAADVYEKMGDIKSLLDMRVILSQWDEVFILVRRYPTYASDAYYHYGQYLAEHDRFVDAQRAFHKAGRVNEARNVLQALTNNAVNETRFNDAGYYNWLLSKEYLIALSETLNDDLRADLYKRYHRCSLLADLYYAYQYIYEYTTEPFVDTPPVILFNIARFIYHKLANLAGDIPPALSKFRTCYAACKIAKILNANKFSRQMIYLMRDLTFTHNLGNKRIEIEQLALEMEARTFSDDHELLPLCYRCSHHNELLNVRGNECSSCGSPFVLSFLSFDVLPLVEFILPSDISDEDALNLLEQVPNSQLENPTSSSTKINQSTTNRLVITEQGNTTRAEDKDPFLKKMSKYSSNPDEYRPVVVDRALLKAMDPSLVFVCKWPFPLRWKWYRIIVPEQPVGRCRHCNKFFHNDEFELALLEQSGCPFCRNKKDSDTIEFL
;
A
#
# COMPACT_ATOMS: atom_id res chain seq x y z
N ILE A 1 -78.93 -36.90 -13.74
CA ILE A 1 -78.96 -38.33 -14.15
C ILE A 1 -80.41 -38.81 -14.07
N GLN A 2 -80.93 -39.42 -15.14
CA GLN A 2 -82.26 -40.03 -15.16
C GLN A 2 -82.12 -41.55 -15.09
N THR A 3 -82.77 -42.17 -14.09
CA THR A 3 -83.00 -43.62 -14.02
C THR A 3 -84.46 -43.91 -14.38
N LEU A 4 -84.83 -45.19 -14.49
CA LEU A 4 -86.18 -45.62 -14.86
C LEU A 4 -87.29 -44.98 -14.00
N ASP A 5 -87.02 -44.75 -12.71
CA ASP A 5 -88.05 -44.30 -11.76
C ASP A 5 -87.77 -42.90 -11.17
N LYS A 6 -86.57 -42.35 -11.39
CA LYS A 6 -86.07 -41.18 -10.63
C LYS A 6 -85.16 -40.28 -11.47
N ILE A 7 -85.19 -38.98 -11.19
CA ILE A 7 -84.23 -38.00 -11.69
C ILE A 7 -83.43 -37.46 -10.50
N LEU A 8 -82.10 -37.60 -10.58
CA LEU A 8 -81.14 -37.11 -9.59
C LEU A 8 -80.40 -35.90 -10.16
N ILE A 9 -80.49 -34.77 -9.45
CA ILE A 9 -79.80 -33.53 -9.79
C ILE A 9 -78.59 -33.39 -8.88
N TYR A 10 -77.45 -33.19 -9.52
CA TYR A 10 -76.17 -33.04 -8.85
C TYR A 10 -75.66 -31.63 -9.04
N GLU A 11 -75.11 -31.07 -7.98
CA GLU A 11 -74.45 -29.77 -7.98
C GLU A 11 -72.97 -29.96 -7.66
N ALA A 12 -72.13 -29.22 -8.38
CA ALA A 12 -70.70 -29.16 -8.10
C ALA A 12 -70.46 -28.04 -7.05
N PRO A 13 -69.72 -28.29 -5.96
CA PRO A 13 -69.36 -27.25 -5.01
C PRO A 13 -68.47 -26.20 -5.70
N GLY A 14 -68.91 -24.95 -5.72
CA GLY A 14 -68.34 -23.88 -6.57
C GLY A 14 -66.90 -23.46 -6.29
N ASP A 15 -66.23 -24.01 -5.28
CA ASP A 15 -64.94 -23.50 -4.79
C ASP A 15 -63.70 -24.15 -5.41
N VAL A 16 -63.83 -25.27 -6.15
CA VAL A 16 -62.65 -25.92 -6.77
C VAL A 16 -62.95 -26.37 -8.20
N PRO A 17 -62.42 -25.70 -9.23
CA PRO A 17 -62.76 -25.95 -10.64
C PRO A 17 -62.30 -27.31 -11.20
N HIS A 18 -61.64 -28.17 -10.41
CA HIS A 18 -61.09 -29.48 -10.84
C HIS A 18 -61.50 -30.66 -9.94
N ASP A 19 -62.34 -30.46 -8.92
CA ASP A 19 -62.82 -31.57 -8.09
C ASP A 19 -64.14 -32.10 -8.69
N MET A 20 -64.15 -33.28 -9.32
CA MET A 20 -65.37 -33.94 -9.83
C MET A 20 -66.23 -34.52 -8.69
N LYS A 21 -66.30 -33.83 -7.55
CA LYS A 21 -67.13 -34.21 -6.43
C LYS A 21 -68.49 -33.57 -6.60
N TYR A 22 -69.44 -34.38 -7.03
CA TYR A 22 -70.82 -33.99 -7.19
C TYR A 22 -71.61 -34.32 -5.93
N LYS A 23 -72.36 -33.35 -5.40
CA LYS A 23 -73.31 -33.58 -4.32
C LYS A 23 -74.71 -33.71 -4.90
N THR A 24 -75.46 -34.73 -4.49
CA THR A 24 -76.88 -34.83 -4.84
C THR A 24 -77.65 -33.74 -4.09
N THR A 25 -78.23 -32.78 -4.81
CA THR A 25 -78.97 -31.65 -4.20
C THR A 25 -80.47 -31.89 -4.23
N PHE A 26 -81.00 -32.42 -5.34
CA PHE A 26 -82.45 -32.66 -5.50
C PHE A 26 -82.75 -34.03 -6.12
N LYS A 27 -83.94 -34.57 -5.79
CA LYS A 27 -84.41 -35.89 -6.24
C LYS A 27 -85.89 -35.85 -6.59
N ILE A 28 -86.20 -36.13 -7.85
CA ILE A 28 -87.57 -36.24 -8.35
C ILE A 28 -87.91 -37.73 -8.52
N ASN A 29 -88.93 -38.21 -7.80
CA ASN A 29 -89.40 -39.59 -7.87
C ASN A 29 -90.57 -39.73 -8.86
N LYS A 30 -90.35 -39.36 -10.13
CA LYS A 30 -91.31 -39.52 -11.22
C LYS A 30 -90.59 -40.03 -12.46
N ASN A 31 -91.21 -40.94 -13.19
CA ASN A 31 -90.80 -41.29 -14.55
C ASN A 31 -91.33 -40.22 -15.50
N ILE A 32 -90.43 -39.44 -16.12
CA ILE A 32 -90.77 -38.40 -17.10
C ILE A 32 -90.19 -38.82 -18.44
N GLU A 33 -91.05 -39.20 -19.38
CA GLU A 33 -90.63 -39.52 -20.75
C GLU A 33 -90.28 -38.24 -21.50
N CYS A 34 -89.04 -38.15 -21.99
CA CYS A 34 -88.60 -36.98 -22.75
C CYS A 34 -87.52 -37.32 -23.78
N SER A 35 -87.55 -36.59 -24.89
CA SER A 35 -86.53 -36.64 -25.94
C SER A 35 -85.26 -35.85 -25.59
N SER A 36 -85.38 -34.83 -24.73
CA SER A 36 -84.28 -34.01 -24.26
C SER A 36 -84.66 -33.37 -22.92
N MET A 37 -83.65 -33.13 -22.08
CA MET A 37 -83.81 -32.56 -20.74
C MET A 37 -82.76 -31.48 -20.50
N ILE A 38 -83.20 -30.34 -19.98
CA ILE A 38 -82.37 -29.20 -19.61
C ILE A 38 -82.61 -28.92 -18.13
N VAL A 39 -81.53 -28.71 -17.38
CA VAL A 39 -81.58 -28.27 -15.99
C VAL A 39 -81.28 -26.78 -15.93
N THR A 40 -82.11 -26.04 -15.22
CA THR A 40 -81.98 -24.60 -14.93
C THR A 40 -81.69 -24.41 -13.44
N SER A 41 -81.61 -23.19 -12.93
CA SER A 41 -81.28 -22.93 -11.52
C SER A 41 -82.31 -23.52 -10.54
N SER A 42 -83.60 -23.48 -10.90
CA SER A 42 -84.72 -23.90 -10.04
C SER A 42 -85.67 -24.91 -10.68
N TYR A 43 -85.53 -25.18 -11.99
CA TYR A 43 -86.48 -25.98 -12.77
C TYR A 43 -85.79 -26.99 -13.71
N ILE A 44 -86.53 -28.03 -14.09
CA ILE A 44 -86.17 -28.95 -15.18
C ILE A 44 -87.12 -28.72 -16.35
N ILE A 45 -86.57 -28.55 -17.55
CA ILE A 45 -87.33 -28.43 -18.78
C ILE A 45 -87.15 -29.70 -19.59
N THR A 46 -88.24 -30.39 -19.90
CA THR A 46 -88.24 -31.59 -20.73
C THR A 46 -88.97 -31.36 -22.04
N CYS A 47 -88.52 -32.03 -23.10
CA CYS A 47 -89.08 -31.91 -24.43
C CYS A 47 -89.73 -33.21 -24.89
N GLN A 48 -90.97 -33.13 -25.38
CA GLN A 48 -91.69 -34.23 -26.00
C GLN A 48 -92.38 -33.75 -27.28
N ASP A 49 -91.83 -34.14 -28.43
CA ASP A 49 -92.31 -33.78 -29.78
C ASP A 49 -92.51 -32.26 -29.97
N LYS A 50 -93.74 -31.74 -29.78
CA LYS A 50 -94.09 -30.32 -29.92
C LYS A 50 -94.20 -29.56 -28.60
N ARG A 51 -94.05 -30.22 -27.45
CA ARG A 51 -94.29 -29.65 -26.13
C ARG A 51 -93.01 -29.56 -25.31
N LEU A 52 -92.83 -28.43 -24.63
CA LEU A 52 -91.85 -28.26 -23.57
C LEU A 52 -92.57 -28.20 -22.23
N HIS A 53 -92.18 -29.08 -21.31
CA HIS A 53 -92.73 -29.17 -19.97
C HIS A 53 -91.71 -28.63 -18.97
N CYS A 54 -92.12 -27.76 -18.07
CA CYS A 54 -91.30 -27.15 -17.03
C CYS A 54 -91.72 -27.67 -15.67
N PHE A 55 -90.82 -28.37 -14.98
CA PHE A 55 -91.04 -28.94 -13.66
C PHE A 55 -90.19 -28.21 -12.62
N ASN A 56 -90.70 -28.03 -11.40
CA ASN A 56 -89.82 -27.71 -10.26
C ASN A 56 -89.05 -28.95 -9.79
N PHE A 57 -88.06 -28.74 -8.92
CA PHE A 57 -87.29 -29.83 -8.33
C PHE A 57 -88.08 -30.73 -7.36
N SER A 58 -89.31 -30.34 -6.99
CA SER A 58 -90.28 -31.19 -6.29
C SER A 58 -91.01 -32.15 -7.24
N GLY A 59 -90.88 -31.97 -8.57
CA GLY A 59 -91.51 -32.79 -9.59
C GLY A 59 -92.93 -32.34 -9.99
N GLU A 60 -93.35 -31.14 -9.60
CA GLU A 60 -94.63 -30.54 -10.01
C GLU A 60 -94.45 -29.79 -11.33
N GLU A 61 -95.42 -29.94 -12.22
CA GLU A 61 -95.44 -29.26 -13.51
C GLU A 61 -95.95 -27.83 -13.34
N ILE A 62 -95.08 -26.86 -13.61
CA ILE A 62 -95.40 -25.44 -13.47
C ILE A 62 -95.92 -24.87 -14.79
N ARG A 63 -95.40 -25.36 -15.92
CA ARG A 63 -95.72 -24.78 -17.23
C ARG A 63 -95.53 -25.75 -18.38
N VAL A 64 -96.33 -25.56 -19.43
CA VAL A 64 -96.15 -26.19 -20.74
C VAL A 64 -96.12 -25.13 -21.83
N TRP A 65 -95.14 -25.19 -22.73
CA TRP A 65 -95.14 -24.45 -23.98
C TRP A 65 -95.47 -25.40 -25.13
N GLN A 66 -96.50 -25.06 -25.91
CA GLN A 66 -96.91 -25.79 -27.11
C GLN A 66 -96.37 -25.07 -28.35
N MET A 67 -95.57 -25.77 -29.16
CA MET A 67 -95.02 -25.24 -30.42
C MET A 67 -95.85 -25.72 -31.62
N ASP A 68 -95.78 -24.98 -32.72
CA ASP A 68 -96.53 -25.26 -33.96
C ASP A 68 -96.01 -26.51 -34.70
N SER A 69 -94.75 -26.88 -34.44
CA SER A 69 -94.01 -27.93 -35.15
C SER A 69 -93.11 -28.70 -34.19
N PRO A 70 -92.69 -29.95 -34.50
CA PRO A 70 -91.78 -30.71 -33.66
C PRO A 70 -90.48 -29.95 -33.38
N ILE A 71 -90.02 -30.00 -32.14
CA ILE A 71 -88.78 -29.37 -31.67
C ILE A 71 -87.61 -30.26 -32.10
N ARG A 72 -86.59 -29.66 -32.72
CA ARG A 72 -85.41 -30.34 -33.25
C ARG A 72 -84.13 -29.95 -32.51
N TYR A 73 -84.08 -28.76 -31.95
CA TYR A 73 -82.91 -28.28 -31.21
C TYR A 73 -83.33 -27.48 -29.98
N LEU A 74 -82.61 -27.67 -28.87
CA LEU A 74 -82.81 -26.97 -27.61
C LEU A 74 -81.48 -26.56 -26.99
N LYS A 75 -81.37 -25.30 -26.57
CA LYS A 75 -80.16 -24.77 -25.92
C LYS A 75 -80.51 -23.83 -24.80
N LEU A 76 -79.93 -24.05 -23.62
CA LEU A 76 -80.00 -23.12 -22.50
C LEU A 76 -78.96 -22.00 -22.70
N ILE A 77 -79.40 -20.73 -22.65
CA ILE A 77 -78.53 -19.54 -22.75
C ILE A 77 -78.27 -18.93 -21.36
N GLY A 78 -78.91 -19.45 -20.32
CA GLY A 78 -78.81 -18.97 -18.95
C GLY A 78 -79.56 -17.66 -18.73
N GLY A 79 -79.28 -16.99 -17.62
CA GLY A 79 -79.97 -15.79 -17.12
C GLY A 79 -79.91 -15.73 -15.59
N PRO A 80 -80.48 -14.68 -14.97
CA PRO A 80 -80.70 -14.68 -13.52
C PRO A 80 -81.54 -15.90 -13.11
N SER A 81 -81.35 -16.40 -11.90
CA SER A 81 -82.11 -17.55 -11.37
C SER A 81 -83.61 -17.34 -11.59
N GLU A 82 -84.30 -18.34 -12.14
CA GLU A 82 -85.73 -18.31 -12.53
C GLU A 82 -86.09 -17.48 -13.79
N TYR A 83 -85.17 -16.64 -14.30
CA TYR A 83 -85.32 -15.81 -15.50
C TYR A 83 -84.48 -16.33 -16.68
N GLU A 84 -84.03 -17.58 -16.60
CA GLU A 84 -83.23 -18.20 -17.64
C GLU A 84 -84.01 -18.33 -18.95
N SER A 85 -83.30 -18.32 -20.07
CA SER A 85 -83.90 -18.45 -21.38
C SER A 85 -83.39 -19.66 -22.15
N VAL A 86 -84.31 -20.33 -22.84
CA VAL A 86 -84.05 -21.48 -23.70
C VAL A 86 -84.36 -21.12 -25.15
N LEU A 87 -83.43 -21.42 -26.05
CA LEU A 87 -83.61 -21.33 -27.49
C LEU A 87 -84.18 -22.64 -28.02
N ILE A 88 -85.13 -22.51 -28.94
CA ILE A 88 -85.89 -23.61 -29.53
C ILE A 88 -85.78 -23.50 -31.05
N GLY A 89 -85.30 -24.57 -31.69
CA GLY A 89 -85.34 -24.74 -33.13
C GLY A 89 -86.42 -25.75 -33.53
N LEU A 90 -87.30 -25.39 -34.47
CA LEU A 90 -88.42 -26.22 -34.92
C LEU A 90 -88.17 -26.86 -36.30
N LYS A 91 -88.89 -27.95 -36.59
CA LYS A 91 -88.90 -28.60 -37.92
C LYS A 91 -89.44 -27.70 -39.05
N ASN A 92 -90.29 -26.73 -38.76
CA ASN A 92 -90.82 -25.78 -39.75
C ASN A 92 -89.95 -24.54 -39.95
N GLY A 93 -88.70 -24.54 -39.45
CA GLY A 93 -87.77 -23.42 -39.57
C GLY A 93 -87.94 -22.31 -38.54
N GLY A 94 -88.92 -22.40 -37.63
CA GLY A 94 -89.09 -21.40 -36.57
C GLY A 94 -88.00 -21.48 -35.50
N VAL A 95 -87.41 -20.34 -35.14
CA VAL A 95 -86.49 -20.20 -34.01
C VAL A 95 -87.13 -19.30 -32.96
N TYR A 96 -87.36 -19.86 -31.77
CA TYR A 96 -88.02 -19.19 -30.66
C TYR A 96 -87.12 -19.11 -29.44
N GLN A 97 -87.34 -18.09 -28.61
CA GLN A 97 -86.80 -17.97 -27.26
C GLN A 97 -87.95 -18.03 -26.27
N VAL A 98 -87.84 -18.91 -25.28
CA VAL A 98 -88.73 -18.94 -24.12
C VAL A 98 -87.95 -18.54 -22.89
N PHE A 99 -88.61 -17.85 -21.97
CA PHE A 99 -88.06 -17.56 -20.65
C PHE A 99 -88.80 -18.41 -19.63
N VAL A 100 -88.09 -18.96 -18.65
CA VAL A 100 -88.70 -19.87 -17.67
C VAL A 100 -89.82 -19.19 -16.87
N ASN A 101 -89.73 -17.89 -16.65
CA ASN A 101 -90.78 -17.09 -16.00
C ASN A 101 -91.87 -16.57 -16.97
N ASN A 102 -91.68 -16.62 -18.29
CA ASN A 102 -92.63 -16.10 -19.29
C ASN A 102 -93.39 -17.22 -20.06
N PRO A 103 -94.74 -17.22 -20.07
CA PRO A 103 -95.51 -18.22 -20.81
C PRO A 103 -95.47 -18.05 -22.34
N PHE A 104 -95.07 -16.89 -22.86
CA PHE A 104 -95.14 -16.61 -24.29
C PHE A 104 -93.79 -16.88 -25.00
N PRO A 105 -93.74 -17.77 -26.01
CA PRO A 105 -92.54 -17.96 -26.83
C PRO A 105 -92.32 -16.78 -27.77
N GLN A 106 -91.12 -16.21 -27.75
CA GLN A 106 -90.72 -15.09 -28.62
C GLN A 106 -90.10 -15.61 -29.91
N LEU A 107 -90.69 -15.30 -31.06
CA LEU A 107 -90.09 -15.62 -32.37
C LEU A 107 -88.89 -14.70 -32.65
N LEU A 108 -87.70 -15.31 -32.77
CA LEU A 108 -86.46 -14.62 -33.09
C LEU A 108 -86.24 -14.54 -34.61
N ALA A 109 -86.36 -15.67 -35.30
CA ALA A 109 -86.16 -15.78 -36.74
C ALA A 109 -86.95 -16.96 -37.33
N LYS A 110 -87.13 -16.96 -38.65
CA LYS A 110 -87.82 -18.03 -39.39
C LYS A 110 -87.05 -18.40 -40.64
N GLN A 111 -86.69 -19.67 -40.77
CA GLN A 111 -86.10 -20.28 -41.96
C GLN A 111 -87.14 -21.04 -42.78
N ASN A 112 -86.79 -21.37 -44.02
CA ASN A 112 -87.61 -22.20 -44.91
C ASN A 112 -87.34 -23.71 -44.74
N SER A 113 -86.30 -24.05 -43.99
CA SER A 113 -85.68 -25.36 -43.80
C SER A 113 -85.74 -25.80 -42.33
N VAL A 114 -85.47 -27.08 -42.05
CA VAL A 114 -85.45 -27.60 -40.68
C VAL A 114 -84.30 -26.98 -39.90
N ILE A 115 -84.53 -26.55 -38.65
CA ILE A 115 -83.45 -26.03 -37.79
C ILE A 115 -82.61 -27.17 -37.22
N TYR A 116 -81.29 -27.09 -37.39
CA TYR A 116 -80.32 -28.07 -36.92
C TYR A 116 -79.56 -27.63 -35.67
N CYS A 117 -79.14 -26.36 -35.58
CA CYS A 117 -78.44 -25.81 -34.42
C CYS A 117 -78.76 -24.31 -34.24
N VAL A 118 -78.88 -23.84 -33.00
CA VAL A 118 -79.13 -22.43 -32.69
C VAL A 118 -78.27 -22.00 -31.50
N ASP A 119 -77.63 -20.84 -31.61
CA ASP A 119 -76.95 -20.23 -30.46
C ASP A 119 -77.07 -18.70 -30.48
N MET A 120 -76.85 -18.06 -29.34
CA MET A 120 -76.99 -16.61 -29.18
C MET A 120 -75.76 -16.01 -28.50
N ASN A 121 -75.35 -14.82 -28.94
CA ASN A 121 -74.18 -14.16 -28.36
C ASN A 121 -74.46 -13.65 -26.92
N VAL A 122 -73.38 -13.39 -26.18
CA VAL A 122 -73.42 -12.99 -24.76
C VAL A 122 -74.33 -11.78 -24.50
N ASN A 123 -74.27 -10.80 -25.39
CA ASN A 123 -75.06 -9.57 -25.27
C ASN A 123 -76.52 -9.74 -25.73
N ARG A 124 -76.94 -10.93 -26.18
CA ARG A 124 -78.28 -11.24 -26.72
C ARG A 124 -78.70 -10.33 -27.87
N THR A 125 -77.74 -9.89 -28.67
CA THR A 125 -77.92 -9.00 -29.82
C THR A 125 -77.87 -9.73 -31.15
N LYS A 126 -77.22 -10.90 -31.22
CA LYS A 126 -77.03 -11.69 -32.44
C LYS A 126 -77.43 -13.15 -32.19
N VAL A 127 -78.12 -13.76 -33.15
CA VAL A 127 -78.55 -15.16 -33.12
C VAL A 127 -77.95 -15.89 -34.31
N ALA A 128 -77.24 -16.98 -34.05
CA ALA A 128 -76.69 -17.89 -35.05
C ALA A 128 -77.64 -19.07 -35.23
N ILE A 129 -77.94 -19.41 -36.48
CA ILE A 129 -78.89 -20.47 -36.85
C ILE A 129 -78.25 -21.30 -37.95
N ILE A 130 -78.22 -22.62 -37.77
CA ILE A 130 -77.86 -23.58 -38.80
C ILE A 130 -79.12 -24.36 -39.18
N ASP A 131 -79.38 -24.46 -40.47
CA ASP A 131 -80.48 -25.23 -41.02
C ASP A 131 -80.03 -26.59 -41.60
N ASP A 132 -80.97 -27.36 -42.14
CA ASP A 132 -80.69 -28.67 -42.77
C ASP A 132 -79.88 -28.59 -44.07
N THR A 133 -79.75 -27.40 -44.67
CA THR A 133 -78.87 -27.16 -45.81
C THR A 133 -77.39 -27.02 -45.41
N LEU A 134 -77.09 -27.13 -44.11
CA LEU A 134 -75.77 -26.91 -43.53
C LEU A 134 -75.25 -25.50 -43.79
N THR A 135 -76.14 -24.49 -43.76
CA THR A 135 -75.76 -23.08 -43.88
C THR A 135 -75.93 -22.38 -42.54
N LEU A 136 -74.90 -21.65 -42.09
CA LEU A 136 -74.96 -20.79 -40.92
C LEU A 136 -75.50 -19.41 -41.32
N PHE A 137 -76.55 -18.97 -40.65
CA PHE A 137 -77.13 -17.63 -40.76
C PHE A 137 -77.01 -16.89 -39.43
N VAL A 138 -76.53 -15.65 -39.47
CA VAL A 138 -76.45 -14.80 -38.29
C VAL A 138 -77.39 -13.62 -38.43
N TYR A 139 -78.38 -13.54 -37.53
CA TYR A 139 -79.37 -12.46 -37.49
C TYR A 139 -79.13 -11.51 -36.33
N ASN A 140 -79.53 -10.26 -36.50
CA ASN A 140 -79.73 -9.36 -35.38
C ASN A 140 -81.00 -9.77 -34.61
N ALA A 141 -80.85 -10.07 -33.32
CA ALA A 141 -81.94 -10.55 -32.46
C ALA A 141 -83.09 -9.52 -32.33
N ARG A 142 -82.77 -8.21 -32.44
CA ARG A 142 -83.73 -7.12 -32.29
C ARG A 142 -84.37 -6.73 -33.62
N THR A 143 -83.57 -6.49 -34.66
CA THR A 143 -84.08 -6.01 -35.95
C THR A 143 -84.56 -7.14 -36.86
N LYS A 144 -84.19 -8.39 -36.56
CA LYS A 144 -84.46 -9.59 -37.38
C LYS A 144 -83.81 -9.55 -38.77
N GLU A 145 -82.86 -8.65 -38.99
CA GLU A 145 -82.09 -8.54 -40.22
C GLU A 145 -80.98 -9.59 -40.26
N LEU A 146 -80.75 -10.16 -41.44
CA LEU A 146 -79.63 -11.06 -41.69
C LEU A 146 -78.33 -10.24 -41.79
N LEU A 147 -77.35 -10.54 -40.93
CA LEU A 147 -76.04 -9.87 -40.91
C LEU A 147 -75.06 -10.51 -41.90
N TYR A 148 -74.90 -11.83 -41.85
CA TYR A 148 -74.07 -12.60 -42.78
C TYR A 148 -74.47 -14.08 -42.77
N GLN A 149 -74.00 -14.81 -43.78
CA GLN A 149 -74.17 -16.25 -43.91
C GLN A 149 -72.86 -16.93 -44.29
N GLU A 150 -72.65 -18.16 -43.81
CA GLU A 150 -71.46 -18.98 -44.10
C GLU A 150 -71.90 -20.41 -44.47
N PRO A 151 -71.43 -20.97 -45.59
CA PRO A 151 -71.80 -22.33 -46.02
C PRO A 151 -71.04 -23.41 -45.24
N ASN A 152 -71.51 -24.66 -45.36
CA ASN A 152 -70.87 -25.86 -44.81
C ASN A 152 -70.67 -25.80 -43.29
N ALA A 153 -71.71 -25.45 -42.53
CA ALA A 153 -71.73 -25.41 -41.08
C ALA A 153 -72.68 -26.49 -40.53
N GLN A 154 -72.18 -27.32 -39.61
CA GLN A 154 -72.91 -28.36 -38.89
C GLN A 154 -73.24 -27.95 -37.46
N THR A 155 -72.32 -27.30 -36.74
CA THR A 155 -72.57 -26.81 -35.39
C THR A 155 -71.99 -25.42 -35.21
N VAL A 156 -72.57 -24.62 -34.31
CA VAL A 156 -72.12 -23.26 -34.01
C VAL A 156 -72.15 -23.02 -32.50
N ALA A 157 -71.16 -22.27 -32.01
CA ALA A 157 -71.17 -21.70 -30.66
C ALA A 157 -70.61 -20.27 -30.65
N TRP A 158 -71.31 -19.37 -29.96
CA TRP A 158 -70.80 -18.05 -29.64
C TRP A 158 -69.82 -18.11 -28.47
N ASN A 159 -68.83 -17.22 -28.50
CA ASN A 159 -67.90 -17.07 -27.40
C ASN A 159 -68.57 -16.43 -26.19
N ILE A 160 -68.46 -17.07 -25.02
CA ILE A 160 -69.10 -16.62 -23.78
C ILE A 160 -68.43 -15.38 -23.18
N SER A 161 -67.18 -15.08 -23.55
CA SER A 161 -66.42 -13.93 -23.03
C SER A 161 -66.36 -12.74 -24.01
N PHE A 162 -66.48 -12.98 -25.31
CA PHE A 162 -66.34 -11.95 -26.34
C PHE A 162 -67.52 -11.97 -27.34
N PRO A 163 -68.40 -10.96 -27.34
CA PRO A 163 -69.71 -11.02 -27.99
C PRO A 163 -69.67 -11.04 -29.53
N ASP A 164 -68.56 -10.63 -30.13
CA ASP A 164 -68.37 -10.57 -31.59
C ASP A 164 -67.50 -11.72 -32.13
N MET A 165 -67.36 -12.80 -31.37
CA MET A 165 -66.59 -13.98 -31.76
C MET A 165 -67.48 -15.22 -31.73
N LEU A 166 -67.53 -15.95 -32.84
CA LEU A 166 -68.21 -17.25 -32.93
C LEU A 166 -67.31 -18.29 -33.58
N ALA A 167 -67.59 -19.55 -33.30
CA ALA A 167 -66.97 -20.68 -33.97
C ALA A 167 -68.04 -21.62 -34.54
N PHE A 168 -67.80 -22.14 -35.73
CA PHE A 168 -68.67 -23.14 -36.37
C PHE A 168 -67.84 -24.26 -36.99
N SER A 169 -68.31 -25.51 -36.93
CA SER A 169 -67.64 -26.65 -37.55
C SER A 169 -68.37 -27.13 -38.79
N GLY A 170 -67.63 -27.61 -39.78
CA GLY A 170 -68.16 -28.31 -40.94
C GLY A 170 -67.10 -28.59 -42.00
N ASP A 171 -67.38 -29.57 -42.87
CA ASP A 171 -66.45 -30.09 -43.88
C ASP A 171 -65.07 -30.52 -43.31
N GLY A 172 -65.06 -31.00 -42.06
CA GLY A 172 -63.83 -31.39 -41.36
C GLY A 172 -62.95 -30.22 -40.87
N PHE A 173 -63.45 -28.98 -40.94
CA PHE A 173 -62.79 -27.79 -40.43
C PHE A 173 -63.55 -27.16 -39.27
N ILE A 174 -62.79 -26.45 -38.42
CA ILE A 174 -63.31 -25.49 -37.46
C ILE A 174 -63.04 -24.10 -38.01
N ASN A 175 -64.10 -23.32 -38.09
CA ASN A 175 -64.11 -21.96 -38.60
C ASN A 175 -64.35 -21.00 -37.45
N ILE A 176 -63.50 -20.00 -37.29
CA ILE A 176 -63.63 -18.94 -36.28
C ILE A 176 -63.85 -17.62 -37.00
N LYS A 177 -64.96 -16.94 -36.66
CA LYS A 177 -65.31 -15.61 -37.16
C LYS A 177 -65.22 -14.61 -36.01
N VAL A 178 -64.44 -13.55 -36.21
CA VAL A 178 -64.33 -12.42 -35.27
C VAL A 178 -64.76 -11.15 -36.01
N ALA A 179 -65.86 -10.53 -35.55
CA ALA A 179 -66.46 -9.34 -36.17
C ALA A 179 -66.57 -9.49 -37.71
N ASP A 180 -66.18 -8.44 -38.45
CA ASP A 180 -66.20 -8.42 -39.91
C ASP A 180 -64.91 -8.99 -40.54
N PHE A 181 -64.04 -9.62 -39.75
CA PHE A 181 -62.77 -10.13 -40.26
C PHE A 181 -62.97 -11.42 -41.08
N PRO A 182 -62.07 -11.70 -42.04
CA PRO A 182 -61.99 -13.00 -42.69
C PRO A 182 -61.99 -14.17 -41.70
N VAL A 183 -62.73 -15.23 -42.02
CA VAL A 183 -62.84 -16.44 -41.21
C VAL A 183 -61.47 -17.13 -41.11
N TYR A 184 -61.06 -17.45 -39.89
CA TYR A 184 -59.91 -18.29 -39.62
C TYR A 184 -60.32 -19.77 -39.66
N ARG A 185 -59.59 -20.60 -40.41
CA ARG A 185 -59.91 -22.03 -40.61
C ARG A 185 -58.81 -22.92 -40.02
N GLN A 186 -59.22 -23.95 -39.29
CA GLN A 186 -58.30 -24.95 -38.73
C GLN A 186 -58.79 -26.37 -39.08
N ASN A 187 -57.88 -27.21 -39.58
CA ASN A 187 -58.18 -28.58 -39.99
C ASN A 187 -58.32 -29.51 -38.77
N LEU A 188 -59.54 -29.64 -38.27
CA LEU A 188 -59.89 -30.38 -37.07
C LEU A 188 -61.33 -30.87 -37.19
N GLN A 189 -61.54 -32.17 -36.97
CA GLN A 189 -62.86 -32.79 -37.05
C GLN A 189 -63.53 -32.81 -35.67
N GLY A 190 -64.80 -32.45 -35.62
CA GLY A 190 -65.59 -32.50 -34.38
C GLY A 190 -66.80 -31.59 -34.42
N LEU A 191 -67.75 -31.85 -33.51
CA LEU A 191 -68.92 -31.02 -33.27
C LEU A 191 -68.59 -30.03 -32.15
N ILE A 192 -68.83 -28.74 -32.37
CA ILE A 192 -68.62 -27.70 -31.36
C ILE A 192 -69.76 -27.76 -30.35
N VAL A 193 -69.40 -27.88 -29.07
CA VAL A 193 -70.37 -27.96 -27.95
C VAL A 193 -70.43 -26.64 -27.20
N GLY A 194 -69.31 -25.90 -27.15
CA GLY A 194 -69.24 -24.59 -26.51
C GLY A 194 -67.95 -23.85 -26.83
N PHE A 195 -67.95 -22.55 -26.58
CA PHE A 195 -66.80 -21.67 -26.81
C PHE A 195 -66.63 -20.69 -25.65
N ASN A 196 -65.53 -20.79 -24.91
CA ASN A 196 -65.26 -19.94 -23.75
C ASN A 196 -63.81 -19.42 -23.79
N GLY A 197 -63.60 -18.11 -23.63
CA GLY A 197 -62.27 -17.50 -23.71
C GLY A 197 -61.58 -17.81 -25.04
N CYS A 198 -60.38 -18.39 -25.02
CA CYS A 198 -59.72 -18.89 -26.23
C CYS A 198 -59.98 -20.39 -26.49
N THR A 199 -60.85 -21.06 -25.76
CA THR A 199 -61.01 -22.53 -25.85
C THR A 199 -62.36 -22.91 -26.47
N ILE A 200 -62.30 -23.65 -27.58
CA ILE A 200 -63.44 -24.33 -28.19
C ILE A 200 -63.51 -25.75 -27.65
N TYR A 201 -64.67 -26.18 -27.18
CA TYR A 201 -64.90 -27.55 -26.75
C TYR A 201 -65.54 -28.35 -27.87
N LEU A 202 -64.88 -29.43 -28.28
CA LEU A 202 -65.25 -30.28 -29.40
C LEU A 202 -65.56 -31.68 -28.92
N LEU A 203 -66.69 -32.19 -29.41
CA LEU A 203 -67.05 -33.58 -29.32
C LEU A 203 -66.66 -34.27 -30.63
N HIS A 204 -65.69 -35.18 -30.55
CA HIS A 204 -65.32 -36.06 -31.66
C HIS A 204 -65.55 -37.50 -31.24
N LEU A 205 -66.45 -38.20 -31.95
CA LEU A 205 -66.95 -39.54 -31.59
C LEU A 205 -67.49 -39.57 -30.15
N CYS A 206 -66.73 -40.11 -29.20
CA CYS A 206 -67.07 -40.18 -27.78
C CYS A 206 -66.10 -39.40 -26.88
N THR A 207 -65.23 -38.57 -27.45
CA THR A 207 -64.19 -37.82 -26.73
C THR A 207 -64.46 -36.33 -26.75
N MET A 208 -64.41 -35.69 -25.57
CA MET A 208 -64.48 -34.24 -25.43
C MET A 208 -63.06 -33.68 -25.38
N SER A 209 -62.73 -32.77 -26.29
CA SER A 209 -61.42 -32.11 -26.36
C SER A 209 -61.59 -30.59 -26.33
N GLY A 210 -60.68 -29.90 -25.62
CA GLY A 210 -60.59 -28.44 -25.64
C GLY A 210 -59.48 -28.01 -26.57
N ILE A 211 -59.79 -27.14 -27.53
CA ILE A 211 -58.81 -26.61 -28.50
C ILE A 211 -58.67 -25.12 -28.32
N THR A 212 -57.44 -24.66 -28.17
CA THR A 212 -57.11 -23.24 -28.04
C THR A 212 -57.05 -22.58 -29.42
N VAL A 213 -57.77 -21.48 -29.55
CA VAL A 213 -57.89 -20.66 -30.75
C VAL A 213 -56.87 -19.53 -30.71
N PRO A 214 -56.07 -19.35 -31.78
CA PRO A 214 -55.20 -18.18 -31.89
C PRO A 214 -56.05 -16.94 -32.22
N VAL A 215 -55.96 -15.88 -31.40
CA VAL A 215 -56.66 -14.60 -31.65
C VAL A 215 -55.71 -13.49 -32.12
N THR A 216 -54.41 -13.78 -32.23
CA THR A 216 -53.32 -12.84 -32.56
C THR A 216 -53.60 -12.02 -33.83
N ASP A 217 -53.98 -12.66 -34.94
CA ASP A 217 -54.26 -11.97 -36.21
C ASP A 217 -55.44 -10.99 -36.09
N ALA A 218 -56.49 -11.37 -35.36
CA ALA A 218 -57.61 -10.49 -35.10
C ALA A 218 -57.22 -9.27 -34.22
N VAL A 219 -56.31 -9.45 -33.26
CA VAL A 219 -55.75 -8.32 -32.48
C VAL A 219 -54.98 -7.36 -33.39
N TYR A 220 -54.11 -7.86 -34.29
CA TYR A 220 -53.40 -7.01 -35.26
C TYR A 220 -54.33 -6.26 -36.21
N ARG A 221 -55.43 -6.89 -36.64
CA ARG A 221 -56.44 -6.22 -37.46
C ARG A 221 -57.16 -5.11 -36.72
N TYR A 222 -57.48 -5.30 -35.44
CA TYR A 222 -58.01 -4.23 -34.59
C TYR A 222 -56.99 -3.09 -34.38
N MET A 223 -55.71 -3.41 -34.19
CA MET A 223 -54.63 -2.40 -34.12
C MET A 223 -54.53 -1.59 -35.42
N GLY A 224 -54.57 -2.23 -36.59
CA GLY A 224 -54.55 -1.56 -37.89
C GLY A 224 -55.75 -0.64 -38.13
N LYS A 225 -56.94 -1.01 -37.62
CA LYS A 225 -58.15 -0.17 -37.64
C LYS A 225 -58.19 0.91 -36.55
N ARG A 226 -57.13 1.07 -35.74
CA ARG A 226 -57.05 1.98 -34.57
C ARG A 226 -58.12 1.75 -33.50
N GLN A 227 -58.69 0.54 -33.43
CA GLN A 227 -59.65 0.16 -32.40
C GLN A 227 -58.93 -0.56 -31.25
N LEU A 228 -58.14 0.22 -30.49
CA LEU A 228 -57.24 -0.34 -29.48
C LEU A 228 -57.98 -0.94 -28.27
N ASP A 229 -59.15 -0.41 -27.90
CA ASP A 229 -59.96 -0.98 -26.82
C ASP A 229 -60.46 -2.39 -27.17
N ASN A 230 -60.95 -2.59 -28.40
CA ASN A 230 -61.38 -3.91 -28.88
C ASN A 230 -60.20 -4.89 -28.97
N ALA A 231 -59.03 -4.43 -29.44
CA ALA A 231 -57.79 -5.21 -29.43
C ALA A 231 -57.40 -5.63 -28.00
N TYR A 232 -57.50 -4.72 -27.03
CA TYR A 232 -57.18 -5.00 -25.62
C TYR A 232 -58.13 -6.03 -25.02
N HIS A 233 -59.44 -5.89 -25.24
CA HIS A 233 -60.44 -6.85 -24.76
C HIS A 233 -60.25 -8.23 -25.39
N LEU A 234 -59.94 -8.31 -26.68
CA LEU A 234 -59.64 -9.57 -27.36
C LEU A 234 -58.34 -10.20 -26.83
N ALA A 235 -57.29 -9.41 -26.63
CA ALA A 235 -56.02 -9.89 -26.09
C ALA A 235 -56.16 -10.43 -24.64
N CYS A 236 -57.11 -9.90 -23.86
CA CYS A 236 -57.42 -10.38 -22.52
C CYS A 236 -57.91 -11.83 -22.48
N LEU A 237 -58.37 -12.41 -23.60
CA LEU A 237 -58.84 -13.80 -23.66
C LEU A 237 -57.70 -14.83 -23.52
N GLY A 238 -56.44 -14.43 -23.72
CA GLY A 238 -55.28 -15.31 -23.55
C GLY A 238 -54.22 -15.19 -24.65
N GLU A 239 -53.78 -13.97 -24.96
CA GLU A 239 -52.74 -13.74 -25.98
C GLU A 239 -51.30 -13.81 -25.46
N THR A 240 -50.37 -13.95 -26.40
CA THR A 240 -48.94 -14.03 -26.10
C THR A 240 -48.36 -12.70 -25.63
N SER A 241 -47.24 -12.76 -24.88
CA SER A 241 -46.50 -11.56 -24.44
C SER A 241 -46.09 -10.65 -25.60
N LYS A 242 -45.72 -11.22 -26.75
CA LYS A 242 -45.35 -10.45 -27.96
C LYS A 242 -46.53 -9.64 -28.52
N THR A 243 -47.73 -10.21 -28.51
CA THR A 243 -48.94 -9.51 -28.95
C THR A 243 -49.24 -8.33 -28.01
N TRP A 244 -49.07 -8.53 -26.70
CA TRP A 244 -49.23 -7.48 -25.70
C TRP A 244 -48.20 -6.36 -25.84
N GLU A 245 -46.96 -6.70 -26.19
CA GLU A 245 -45.89 -5.73 -26.42
C GLU A 245 -46.20 -4.86 -27.63
N ALA A 246 -46.57 -5.50 -28.76
CA ALA A 246 -47.00 -4.79 -29.96
C ALA A 246 -48.22 -3.87 -29.71
N LEU A 247 -49.21 -4.34 -28.94
CA LEU A 247 -50.36 -3.54 -28.54
C LEU A 247 -49.94 -2.36 -27.64
N GLY A 248 -49.03 -2.58 -26.70
CA GLY A 248 -48.46 -1.54 -25.83
C GLY A 248 -47.75 -0.44 -26.63
N HIS A 249 -46.95 -0.83 -27.63
CA HIS A 249 -46.29 0.09 -28.56
C HIS A 249 -47.29 0.90 -29.39
N ALA A 250 -48.29 0.23 -29.97
CA ALA A 250 -49.34 0.91 -30.73
C ALA A 250 -50.13 1.91 -29.86
N CYS A 251 -50.35 1.59 -28.58
CA CYS A 251 -50.97 2.51 -27.62
C CYS A 251 -50.09 3.73 -27.31
N LEU A 252 -48.76 3.55 -27.16
CA LEU A 252 -47.81 4.65 -26.93
C LEU A 252 -47.76 5.61 -28.12
N GLU A 253 -47.67 5.09 -29.35
CA GLU A 253 -47.62 5.91 -30.56
C GLU A 253 -48.90 6.73 -30.77
N GLN A 254 -50.05 6.19 -30.35
CA GLN A 254 -51.35 6.87 -30.44
C GLN A 254 -51.68 7.74 -29.22
N GLY A 255 -50.77 7.84 -28.23
CA GLY A 255 -50.95 8.65 -27.03
C GLY A 255 -51.97 8.10 -26.02
N GLN A 256 -52.35 6.82 -26.14
CA GLN A 256 -53.25 6.15 -25.20
C GLN A 256 -52.49 5.55 -24.01
N PHE A 257 -51.89 6.41 -23.17
CA PHE A 257 -51.02 6.01 -22.06
C PHE A 257 -51.69 5.08 -21.04
N ASN A 258 -52.99 5.26 -20.77
CA ASN A 258 -53.77 4.40 -19.87
C ASN A 258 -53.86 2.96 -20.37
N LEU A 259 -54.04 2.77 -21.67
CA LEU A 259 -54.14 1.45 -22.28
C LEU A 259 -52.76 0.80 -22.42
N ALA A 260 -51.74 1.59 -22.77
CA ALA A 260 -50.34 1.17 -22.77
C ALA A 260 -49.91 0.65 -21.39
N LYS A 261 -50.25 1.37 -20.31
CA LYS A 261 -49.96 0.96 -18.93
C LYS A 261 -50.59 -0.38 -18.57
N LYS A 262 -51.86 -0.59 -18.94
CA LYS A 262 -52.54 -1.88 -18.75
C LYS A 262 -51.84 -3.01 -19.51
N CYS A 263 -51.38 -2.76 -20.74
CA CYS A 263 -50.64 -3.74 -21.54
C CYS A 263 -49.29 -4.09 -20.90
N PHE A 264 -48.45 -3.09 -20.59
CA PHE A 264 -47.13 -3.33 -19.99
C PHE A 264 -47.20 -3.87 -18.56
N SER A 265 -48.27 -3.57 -17.80
CA SER A 265 -48.51 -4.18 -16.49
C SER A 265 -48.78 -5.68 -16.58
N ARG A 266 -49.44 -6.14 -17.65
CA ARG A 266 -49.67 -7.57 -17.90
C ARG A 266 -48.38 -8.31 -18.26
N ILE A 267 -47.52 -7.68 -19.07
CA ILE A 267 -46.21 -8.25 -19.44
C ILE A 267 -45.19 -8.12 -18.30
N ARG A 268 -45.45 -7.24 -17.33
CA ARG A 268 -44.50 -6.80 -16.28
C ARG A 268 -43.24 -6.15 -16.87
N ASP A 269 -43.40 -5.41 -17.96
CA ASP A 269 -42.28 -4.66 -18.52
C ASP A 269 -42.03 -3.39 -17.70
N VAL A 270 -41.12 -3.52 -16.73
CA VAL A 270 -40.74 -2.45 -15.81
C VAL A 270 -40.17 -1.23 -16.55
N LYS A 271 -39.54 -1.43 -17.72
CA LYS A 271 -38.89 -0.33 -18.47
C LYS A 271 -39.93 0.65 -18.99
N TYR A 272 -40.93 0.14 -19.72
CA TYR A 272 -42.01 0.99 -20.25
C TYR A 272 -42.96 1.49 -19.16
N LEU A 273 -43.13 0.75 -18.06
CA LEU A 273 -43.91 1.23 -16.91
C LEU A 273 -43.26 2.43 -16.21
N ASN A 274 -41.93 2.42 -16.05
CA ASN A 274 -41.21 3.56 -15.49
C ASN A 274 -41.27 4.78 -16.43
N LEU A 275 -41.14 4.55 -17.75
CA LEU A 275 -41.28 5.60 -18.76
C LEU A 275 -42.70 6.23 -18.73
N LEU A 276 -43.74 5.40 -18.66
CA LEU A 276 -45.12 5.84 -18.54
C LEU A 276 -45.38 6.60 -17.23
N ALA A 277 -44.75 6.21 -16.12
CA ALA A 277 -44.85 6.95 -14.87
C ALA A 277 -44.25 8.37 -15.00
N GLN A 278 -43.11 8.50 -15.68
CA GLN A 278 -42.51 9.80 -15.99
C GLN A 278 -43.43 10.66 -16.87
N PHE A 279 -44.08 10.05 -17.88
CA PHE A 279 -45.05 10.76 -18.73
C PHE A 279 -46.29 11.20 -17.95
N GLU A 280 -46.81 10.37 -17.04
CA GLU A 280 -47.94 10.73 -16.16
C GLU A 280 -47.58 11.89 -15.24
N GLU A 281 -46.38 11.90 -14.65
CA GLU A 281 -45.91 13.01 -13.81
C GLU A 281 -45.69 14.30 -14.59
N ALA A 282 -45.09 14.22 -15.78
CA ALA A 282 -44.87 15.39 -16.64
C ALA A 282 -46.21 15.96 -17.16
N THR A 283 -47.18 15.09 -17.47
CA THR A 283 -48.54 15.51 -17.85
C THR A 283 -49.26 16.20 -16.70
N LYS A 284 -49.10 15.72 -15.45
CA LYS A 284 -49.65 16.39 -14.25
C LYS A 284 -49.03 17.78 -13.99
N ARG A 285 -47.78 17.99 -14.41
CA ARG A 285 -47.08 19.28 -14.33
C ARG A 285 -47.46 20.27 -15.45
N GLY A 286 -48.31 19.88 -16.39
CA GLY A 286 -48.76 20.72 -17.51
C GLY A 286 -47.83 20.73 -18.73
N GLU A 287 -46.77 19.91 -18.72
CA GLU A 287 -45.80 19.80 -19.82
C GLU A 287 -46.28 18.81 -20.90
N ASN A 288 -47.42 19.08 -21.54
CA ASN A 288 -47.95 18.15 -22.54
C ASN A 288 -47.29 18.33 -23.92
N LYS A 289 -46.00 17.96 -24.03
CA LYS A 289 -45.24 17.96 -25.29
C LYS A 289 -45.16 16.55 -25.86
N MET A 290 -46.18 16.15 -26.63
CA MET A 290 -46.25 14.83 -27.27
C MET A 290 -44.97 14.46 -28.05
N ASN A 291 -44.32 15.43 -28.72
CA ASN A 291 -43.06 15.21 -29.45
C ASN A 291 -41.90 14.80 -28.53
N ILE A 292 -41.85 15.28 -27.29
CA ILE A 292 -40.80 14.87 -26.35
C ILE A 292 -41.07 13.45 -25.84
N TYR A 293 -42.34 13.13 -25.54
CA TYR A 293 -42.72 11.76 -25.13
C TYR A 293 -42.47 10.74 -26.24
N LEU A 294 -42.78 11.09 -27.49
CA LEU A 294 -42.43 10.25 -28.65
C LEU A 294 -40.92 10.15 -28.82
N GLY A 295 -40.16 11.23 -28.57
CA GLY A 295 -38.70 11.21 -28.54
C GLY A 295 -38.15 10.22 -27.51
N ASP A 296 -38.63 10.29 -26.26
CA ASP A 296 -38.25 9.39 -25.18
C ASP A 296 -38.66 7.93 -25.50
N TYR A 297 -39.84 7.72 -26.06
CA TYR A 297 -40.26 6.40 -26.55
C TYR A 297 -39.35 5.85 -27.66
N TYR A 298 -39.02 6.65 -28.67
CA TYR A 298 -38.15 6.23 -29.76
C TYR A 298 -36.71 5.96 -29.28
N ALA A 299 -36.25 6.70 -28.28
CA ALA A 299 -34.96 6.44 -27.63
C ALA A 299 -34.96 5.07 -26.93
N TYR A 300 -36.03 4.75 -26.19
CA TYR A 300 -36.17 3.46 -25.51
C TYR A 300 -36.34 2.27 -26.46
N SER A 301 -36.99 2.48 -27.61
CA SER A 301 -37.18 1.44 -28.64
C SER A 301 -35.97 1.25 -29.56
N GLY A 302 -34.89 2.02 -29.37
CA GLY A 302 -33.67 1.93 -30.17
C GLY A 302 -33.73 2.66 -31.52
N ARG A 303 -34.79 3.42 -31.78
CA ARG A 303 -34.95 4.25 -32.99
C ARG A 303 -34.39 5.65 -32.77
N PHE A 304 -33.06 5.73 -32.61
CA PHE A 304 -32.39 6.95 -32.18
C PHE A 304 -32.51 8.13 -33.16
N GLN A 305 -32.56 7.87 -34.47
CA GLN A 305 -32.75 8.94 -35.46
C GLN A 305 -34.16 9.55 -35.38
N ASP A 306 -35.18 8.73 -35.20
CA ASP A 306 -36.56 9.20 -35.03
C ASP A 306 -36.72 9.92 -33.69
N ALA A 307 -36.03 9.45 -32.65
CA ALA A 307 -35.96 10.12 -31.35
C ALA A 307 -35.36 11.53 -31.47
N ALA A 308 -34.20 11.66 -32.13
CA ALA A 308 -33.53 12.94 -32.33
C ALA A 308 -34.39 13.93 -33.12
N ARG A 309 -35.06 13.48 -34.19
CA ARG A 309 -36.01 14.30 -34.94
C ARG A 309 -37.14 14.78 -34.05
N ASN A 310 -37.73 13.90 -33.25
CA ASN A 310 -38.82 14.24 -32.34
C ASN A 310 -38.36 15.22 -31.23
N TYR A 311 -37.15 15.06 -30.69
CA TYR A 311 -36.57 16.01 -29.74
C TYR A 311 -36.30 17.39 -30.35
N GLN A 312 -35.84 17.44 -31.60
CA GLN A 312 -35.65 18.68 -32.34
C GLN A 312 -36.99 19.39 -32.61
N HIS A 313 -38.02 18.66 -33.06
CA HIS A 313 -39.38 19.18 -33.24
C HIS A 313 -40.03 19.57 -31.90
N GLY A 314 -39.59 18.98 -30.79
CA GLY A 314 -39.99 19.33 -29.42
C GLY A 314 -39.24 20.52 -28.82
N GLY A 315 -38.26 21.09 -29.54
CA GLY A 315 -37.43 22.22 -29.08
C GLY A 315 -36.39 21.85 -28.03
N ALA A 316 -35.96 20.59 -27.94
CA ALA A 316 -35.00 20.08 -26.95
C ALA A 316 -33.81 19.36 -27.61
N PRO A 317 -32.98 20.04 -28.42
CA PRO A 317 -31.83 19.43 -29.10
C PRO A 317 -30.75 18.93 -28.12
N GLU A 318 -30.67 19.51 -26.92
CA GLU A 318 -29.77 19.05 -25.85
C GLU A 318 -30.00 17.58 -25.49
N ARG A 319 -31.27 17.13 -25.43
CA ARG A 319 -31.60 15.73 -25.14
C ARG A 319 -31.13 14.78 -26.24
N ALA A 320 -31.16 15.23 -27.50
CA ALA A 320 -30.63 14.46 -28.62
C ALA A 320 -29.09 14.38 -28.55
N MET A 321 -28.42 15.48 -28.21
CA MET A 321 -26.97 15.51 -28.01
C MET A 321 -26.53 14.59 -26.87
N THR A 322 -27.23 14.61 -25.72
CA THR A 322 -26.92 13.71 -24.59
C THR A 322 -27.14 12.25 -24.98
N MET A 323 -28.26 11.95 -25.66
CA MET A 323 -28.56 10.60 -26.15
C MET A 323 -27.44 10.09 -27.07
N PHE A 324 -27.05 10.86 -28.10
CA PHE A 324 -25.99 10.44 -29.03
C PHE A 324 -24.61 10.37 -28.35
N SER A 325 -24.33 11.24 -27.38
CA SER A 325 -23.10 11.18 -26.59
C SER A 325 -23.03 9.90 -25.74
N ASP A 326 -24.15 9.49 -25.15
CA ASP A 326 -24.23 8.28 -24.33
C ASP A 326 -24.19 7.01 -25.20
N LEU A 327 -24.71 7.08 -26.44
CA LEU A 327 -24.60 6.03 -27.47
C LEU A 327 -23.25 6.00 -28.19
N ARG A 328 -22.32 6.91 -27.85
CA ARG A 328 -20.99 7.07 -28.48
C ARG A 328 -21.01 7.49 -29.95
N MET A 329 -22.13 8.00 -30.43
CA MET A 329 -22.27 8.54 -31.78
C MET A 329 -21.85 10.01 -31.77
N PHE A 330 -20.57 10.27 -31.47
CA PHE A 330 -20.08 11.63 -31.23
C PHE A 330 -20.17 12.55 -32.43
N ASP A 331 -20.05 12.00 -33.65
CA ASP A 331 -20.20 12.78 -34.86
C ASP A 331 -21.64 13.25 -35.04
N GLN A 332 -22.61 12.39 -34.72
CA GLN A 332 -24.03 12.77 -34.68
C GLN A 332 -24.35 13.70 -33.51
N ALA A 333 -23.71 13.52 -32.34
CA ALA A 333 -23.89 14.41 -31.20
C ALA A 333 -23.43 15.86 -31.51
N LYS A 334 -22.36 16.03 -32.31
CA LYS A 334 -21.87 17.33 -32.76
C LYS A 334 -22.87 18.08 -33.64
N GLU A 335 -23.69 17.37 -34.43
CA GLU A 335 -24.72 18.00 -35.29
C GLU A 335 -25.82 18.70 -34.48
N TYR A 336 -26.09 18.22 -33.27
CA TYR A 336 -27.09 18.79 -32.36
C TYR A 336 -26.49 19.72 -31.30
N MET A 337 -25.20 20.08 -31.43
CA MET A 337 -24.50 20.96 -30.50
C MET A 337 -24.81 22.43 -30.78
N VAL A 338 -25.32 23.15 -29.79
CA VAL A 338 -25.47 24.61 -29.83
C VAL A 338 -24.10 25.25 -29.58
N ALA A 339 -23.69 26.24 -30.37
CA ALA A 339 -22.33 26.78 -30.33
C ALA A 339 -21.96 27.42 -28.96
N GLY A 340 -21.20 26.69 -28.12
CA GLY A 340 -20.61 27.16 -26.87
C GLY A 340 -19.41 26.29 -26.40
N ASP A 341 -18.34 26.93 -25.88
CA ASP A 341 -17.07 26.27 -25.50
C ASP A 341 -17.21 25.24 -24.35
N MET A 342 -18.14 25.48 -23.42
CA MET A 342 -18.33 24.61 -22.24
C MET A 342 -18.87 23.23 -22.59
N ASP A 343 -19.67 23.13 -23.65
CA ASP A 343 -20.24 21.85 -24.09
C ASP A 343 -19.24 21.04 -24.92
N GLN A 344 -18.28 21.71 -25.57
CA GLN A 344 -17.16 21.06 -26.25
C GLN A 344 -16.19 20.39 -25.28
N GLN A 345 -15.82 21.05 -24.18
CA GLN A 345 -14.97 20.44 -23.14
C GLN A 345 -15.62 19.22 -22.50
N LYS A 346 -16.91 19.27 -22.18
CA LYS A 346 -17.66 18.13 -21.63
C LYS A 346 -17.73 16.97 -22.62
N LEU A 347 -17.93 17.25 -23.91
CA LEU A 347 -17.97 16.23 -24.95
C LEU A 347 -16.59 15.56 -25.13
N LEU A 348 -15.51 16.34 -25.16
CA LEU A 348 -14.14 15.84 -25.25
C LEU A 348 -13.75 14.98 -24.03
N ASN A 349 -14.15 15.39 -22.82
CA ASN A 349 -13.93 14.60 -21.61
C ASN A 349 -14.69 13.27 -21.65
N LYS A 350 -15.96 13.27 -22.08
CA LYS A 350 -16.72 12.03 -22.29
C LYS A 350 -16.02 11.15 -23.33
N GLN A 351 -15.62 11.70 -24.47
CA GLN A 351 -14.88 10.96 -25.52
C GLN A 351 -13.58 10.34 -24.97
N ALA A 352 -12.83 11.08 -24.16
CA ALA A 352 -11.62 10.61 -23.53
C ALA A 352 -11.88 9.47 -22.53
N GLU A 353 -12.92 9.58 -21.70
CA GLU A 353 -13.35 8.52 -20.77
C GLU A 353 -13.76 7.23 -21.51
N TRP A 354 -14.47 7.36 -22.63
CA TRP A 354 -14.78 6.19 -23.46
C TRP A 354 -13.56 5.59 -24.14
N ALA A 355 -12.61 6.41 -24.61
CA ALA A 355 -11.36 5.92 -25.18
C ALA A 355 -10.54 5.10 -24.16
N ILE A 356 -10.63 5.42 -22.86
CA ILE A 356 -10.09 4.55 -21.79
C ILE A 356 -10.77 3.18 -21.80
N THR A 357 -12.12 3.13 -21.86
CA THR A 357 -12.86 1.86 -21.85
C THR A 357 -12.57 0.95 -23.06
N MET A 358 -12.22 1.55 -24.21
CA MET A 358 -11.83 0.83 -25.44
C MET A 358 -10.35 0.44 -25.47
N ASN A 359 -9.60 0.70 -24.39
CA ASN A 359 -8.15 0.48 -24.30
C ASN A 359 -7.30 1.32 -25.28
N GLU A 360 -7.87 2.38 -25.89
CA GLU A 360 -7.14 3.40 -26.66
C GLU A 360 -6.57 4.48 -25.73
N GLN A 361 -5.77 4.05 -24.76
CA GLN A 361 -5.36 4.91 -23.64
C GLN A 361 -4.53 6.13 -24.09
N ARG A 362 -3.75 6.02 -25.19
CA ARG A 362 -2.90 7.13 -25.68
C ARG A 362 -3.74 8.25 -26.28
N ARG A 363 -4.72 7.88 -27.08
CA ARG A 363 -5.71 8.80 -27.64
C ARG A 363 -6.54 9.45 -26.55
N ALA A 364 -6.93 8.70 -25.52
CA ALA A 364 -7.62 9.24 -24.36
C ALA A 364 -6.79 10.33 -23.65
N ALA A 365 -5.49 10.10 -23.45
CA ALA A 365 -4.60 11.09 -22.84
C ALA A 365 -4.46 12.36 -23.69
N GLU A 366 -4.34 12.22 -25.02
CA GLU A 366 -4.31 13.36 -25.94
C GLU A 366 -5.62 14.15 -25.94
N LEU A 367 -6.77 13.47 -25.85
CA LEU A 367 -8.09 14.10 -25.72
C LEU A 367 -8.24 14.84 -24.38
N PHE A 368 -7.72 14.32 -23.27
CA PHE A 368 -7.70 15.04 -21.99
C PHE A 368 -6.78 16.27 -22.03
N VAL A 369 -5.63 16.19 -22.72
CA VAL A 369 -4.77 17.35 -22.96
C VAL A 369 -5.50 18.41 -23.79
N ALA A 370 -6.24 18.00 -24.83
CA ALA A 370 -7.04 18.90 -25.66
C ALA A 370 -8.22 19.52 -24.87
N ALA A 371 -8.76 18.80 -23.88
CA ALA A 371 -9.80 19.28 -22.97
C ALA A 371 -9.26 20.16 -21.81
N ASN A 372 -7.95 20.43 -21.76
CA ASN A 372 -7.25 21.09 -20.64
C ASN A 372 -7.37 20.39 -19.27
N ASP A 373 -7.77 19.12 -19.23
CA ASP A 373 -7.76 18.28 -18.02
C ASP A 373 -6.39 17.60 -17.88
N TYR A 374 -5.39 18.40 -17.49
CA TYR A 374 -4.02 17.91 -17.33
C TYR A 374 -3.87 16.87 -16.22
N GLN A 375 -4.75 16.88 -15.21
CA GLN A 375 -4.65 15.96 -14.08
C GLN A 375 -4.91 14.51 -14.51
N LYS A 376 -6.01 14.26 -15.23
CA LYS A 376 -6.31 12.92 -15.77
C LYS A 376 -5.30 12.49 -16.83
N ALA A 377 -4.83 13.43 -17.65
CA ALA A 377 -3.81 13.17 -18.67
C ALA A 377 -2.47 12.70 -18.06
N ILE A 378 -2.00 13.36 -17.00
CA ILE A 378 -0.75 13.00 -16.29
C ILE A 378 -0.85 11.62 -15.66
N ASP A 379 -1.96 11.32 -14.98
CA ASP A 379 -2.17 10.03 -14.31
C ASP A 379 -2.21 8.88 -15.33
N LEU A 380 -2.82 9.10 -16.51
CA LEU A 380 -2.88 8.12 -17.58
C LEU A 380 -1.53 7.93 -18.28
N ALA A 381 -0.81 9.02 -18.55
CA ALA A 381 0.52 8.98 -19.15
C ALA A 381 1.55 8.31 -18.21
N GLY A 382 1.49 8.60 -16.91
CA GLY A 382 2.36 8.02 -15.89
C GLY A 382 2.17 6.51 -15.73
N LYS A 383 0.91 6.04 -15.61
CA LYS A 383 0.60 4.60 -15.49
C LYS A 383 1.10 3.79 -16.70
N ASN A 384 1.00 4.36 -17.89
CA ASN A 384 1.39 3.70 -19.14
C ASN A 384 2.84 3.95 -19.56
N LYS A 385 3.59 4.70 -18.75
CA LYS A 385 5.00 5.01 -18.95
C LYS A 385 5.31 5.74 -20.26
N TRP A 386 4.44 6.65 -20.70
CA TRP A 386 4.71 7.47 -21.89
C TRP A 386 5.53 8.71 -21.53
N THR A 387 6.85 8.55 -21.55
CA THR A 387 7.82 9.61 -21.23
C THR A 387 7.66 10.84 -22.10
N ASP A 388 7.44 10.66 -23.40
CA ASP A 388 7.37 11.77 -24.36
C ASP A 388 6.11 12.63 -24.17
N LEU A 389 4.97 11.96 -23.92
CA LEU A 389 3.71 12.66 -23.67
C LEU A 389 3.77 13.39 -22.33
N LEU A 390 4.33 12.76 -21.29
CA LEU A 390 4.49 13.39 -19.98
C LEU A 390 5.45 14.59 -20.05
N ALA A 391 6.56 14.48 -20.79
CA ALA A 391 7.48 15.58 -21.05
C ALA A 391 6.78 16.74 -21.79
N SER A 392 5.98 16.44 -22.81
CA SER A 392 5.19 17.44 -23.53
C SER A 392 4.20 18.17 -22.61
N ILE A 393 3.55 17.44 -21.70
CA ILE A 393 2.67 18.03 -20.69
C ILE A 393 3.48 18.93 -19.74
N THR A 394 4.62 18.47 -19.22
CA THR A 394 5.47 19.30 -18.33
C THR A 394 5.99 20.58 -18.99
N SER A 395 6.18 20.57 -20.31
CA SER A 395 6.56 21.77 -21.06
C SER A 395 5.42 22.79 -21.16
N LYS A 396 4.18 22.31 -21.31
CA LYS A 396 2.94 23.12 -21.41
C LYS A 396 2.47 23.66 -20.06
N LEU A 397 2.86 23.02 -18.95
CA LEU A 397 2.51 23.48 -17.60
C LEU A 397 3.35 24.71 -17.19
N ASP A 398 2.68 25.69 -16.60
CA ASP A 398 3.30 26.88 -16.04
C ASP A 398 3.96 26.60 -14.68
N LYS A 399 4.90 27.48 -14.29
CA LYS A 399 5.61 27.40 -12.99
C LYS A 399 4.68 27.52 -11.78
N SER A 400 3.48 28.10 -11.95
CA SER A 400 2.48 28.25 -10.88
C SER A 400 1.75 26.93 -10.55
N GLN A 401 1.75 25.95 -11.46
CA GLN A 401 1.01 24.69 -11.32
C GLN A 401 1.85 23.61 -10.62
N ILE A 402 2.29 23.91 -9.39
CA ILE A 402 3.23 23.09 -8.61
C ILE A 402 2.70 21.67 -8.37
N ASP A 403 1.39 21.50 -8.09
CA ASP A 403 0.82 20.18 -7.79
C ASP A 403 0.83 19.23 -9.00
N LEU A 404 0.61 19.76 -10.21
CA LEU A 404 0.67 18.98 -11.45
C LEU A 404 2.11 18.63 -11.80
N LEU A 405 3.05 19.59 -11.64
CA LEU A 405 4.47 19.34 -11.83
C LEU A 405 5.02 18.30 -10.85
N ARG A 406 4.60 18.34 -9.57
CA ARG A 406 4.99 17.35 -8.55
C ARG A 406 4.50 15.95 -8.90
N ARG A 407 3.27 15.82 -9.42
CA ARG A 407 2.75 14.55 -9.93
C ARG A 407 3.58 14.01 -11.10
N CYS A 408 3.95 14.87 -12.06
CA CYS A 408 4.83 14.49 -13.16
C CYS A 408 6.20 14.01 -12.65
N ALA A 409 6.82 14.75 -11.73
CA ALA A 409 8.11 14.37 -11.15
C ALA A 409 8.05 13.01 -10.45
N ARG A 410 7.00 12.73 -9.68
CA ARG A 410 6.79 11.42 -9.03
C ARG A 410 6.75 10.29 -10.06
N TYR A 411 5.99 10.46 -11.14
CA TYR A 411 5.93 9.45 -12.20
C TYR A 411 7.27 9.29 -12.93
N PHE A 412 8.04 10.35 -13.15
CA PHE A 412 9.40 10.24 -13.70
C PHE A 412 10.34 9.45 -12.79
N VAL A 413 10.27 9.65 -11.47
CA VAL A 413 11.04 8.87 -10.49
C VAL A 413 10.64 7.39 -10.50
N GLU A 414 9.33 7.07 -10.52
CA GLU A 414 8.83 5.69 -10.63
C GLU A 414 9.29 4.99 -11.93
N MET A 415 9.39 5.76 -13.02
CA MET A 415 9.89 5.29 -14.32
C MET A 415 11.43 5.19 -14.39
N LYS A 416 12.15 5.57 -13.33
CA LYS A 416 13.63 5.68 -13.29
C LYS A 416 14.20 6.67 -14.31
N GLN A 417 13.42 7.67 -14.70
CA GLN A 417 13.81 8.73 -15.61
C GLN A 417 14.25 9.96 -14.81
N TYR A 418 15.44 9.86 -14.22
CA TYR A 418 15.91 10.82 -13.22
C TYR A 418 16.32 12.19 -13.79
N THR A 419 16.71 12.26 -15.07
CA THR A 419 17.02 13.52 -15.76
C THR A 419 15.78 14.40 -15.89
N TYR A 420 14.68 13.85 -16.41
CA TYR A 420 13.41 14.56 -16.50
C TYR A 420 12.83 14.91 -15.13
N ALA A 421 13.00 14.05 -14.12
CA ALA A 421 12.60 14.37 -12.76
C ALA A 421 13.39 15.57 -12.19
N ALA A 422 14.71 15.62 -12.43
CA ALA A 422 15.55 16.73 -12.01
C ALA A 422 15.11 18.06 -12.64
N ASP A 423 14.86 18.07 -13.95
CA ASP A 423 14.39 19.27 -14.66
C ASP A 423 13.05 19.78 -14.10
N VAL A 424 12.15 18.87 -13.73
CA VAL A 424 10.86 19.24 -13.13
C VAL A 424 11.03 19.76 -11.70
N TYR A 425 11.89 19.16 -10.87
CA TYR A 425 12.19 19.67 -9.53
C TYR A 425 12.89 21.04 -9.56
N GLU A 426 13.79 21.26 -10.51
CA GLU A 426 14.42 22.56 -10.75
C GLU A 426 13.39 23.60 -11.23
N LYS A 427 12.49 23.22 -12.15
CA LYS A 427 11.40 24.10 -12.62
C LYS A 427 10.44 24.49 -11.50
N MET A 428 10.19 23.61 -10.52
CA MET A 428 9.38 23.89 -9.33
C MET A 428 10.13 24.68 -8.25
N GLY A 429 11.47 24.72 -8.29
CA GLY A 429 12.29 25.24 -7.20
C GLY A 429 12.31 24.36 -5.94
N ASP A 430 11.89 23.09 -6.05
CA ASP A 430 11.87 22.14 -4.92
C ASP A 430 13.23 21.45 -4.78
N ILE A 431 14.16 22.18 -4.17
CA ILE A 431 15.56 21.73 -3.97
C ILE A 431 15.62 20.53 -3.02
N LYS A 432 14.67 20.41 -2.08
CA LYS A 432 14.63 19.30 -1.12
C LYS A 432 14.36 17.98 -1.83
N SER A 433 13.30 17.92 -2.63
CA SER A 433 12.97 16.70 -3.40
C SER A 433 14.06 16.34 -4.41
N LEU A 434 14.73 17.33 -5.00
CA LEU A 434 15.89 17.12 -5.88
C LEU A 434 17.07 16.49 -5.12
N LEU A 435 17.37 17.00 -3.93
CA LEU A 435 18.44 16.50 -3.06
C LEU A 435 18.15 15.07 -2.61
N ASP A 436 16.95 14.80 -2.11
CA ASP A 436 16.52 13.47 -1.65
C ASP A 436 16.63 12.44 -2.78
N MET A 437 16.24 12.82 -4.00
CA MET A 437 16.36 11.98 -5.19
C MET A 437 17.82 11.64 -5.52
N ARG A 438 18.73 12.63 -5.51
CA ARG A 438 20.17 12.42 -5.75
C ARG A 438 20.84 11.61 -4.65
N VAL A 439 20.39 11.77 -3.39
CA VAL A 439 20.84 10.96 -2.24
C VAL A 439 20.46 9.49 -2.44
N ILE A 440 19.22 9.20 -2.86
CA ILE A 440 18.77 7.83 -3.16
C ILE A 440 19.61 7.20 -4.28
N LEU A 441 20.01 7.99 -5.28
CA LEU A 441 20.90 7.55 -6.37
C LEU A 441 22.37 7.44 -5.98
N SER A 442 22.74 7.77 -4.74
CA SER A 442 24.14 7.81 -4.26
C SER A 442 25.06 8.71 -5.10
N GLN A 443 24.51 9.75 -5.73
CA GLN A 443 25.27 10.71 -6.55
C GLN A 443 25.85 11.83 -5.66
N TRP A 444 26.78 11.46 -4.78
CA TRP A 444 27.30 12.34 -3.73
C TRP A 444 27.99 13.61 -4.25
N ASP A 445 28.66 13.55 -5.40
CA ASP A 445 29.34 14.71 -5.99
C ASP A 445 28.34 15.83 -6.32
N GLU A 446 27.20 15.48 -6.92
CA GLU A 446 26.13 16.41 -7.24
C GLU A 446 25.38 16.89 -5.99
N VAL A 447 25.23 16.03 -4.98
CA VAL A 447 24.68 16.39 -3.67
C VAL A 447 25.56 17.44 -2.99
N PHE A 448 26.89 17.28 -2.99
CA PHE A 448 27.79 18.27 -2.39
C PHE A 448 27.82 19.60 -3.16
N ILE A 449 27.65 19.58 -4.48
CA ILE A 449 27.47 20.81 -5.27
C ILE A 449 26.20 21.56 -4.83
N LEU A 450 25.08 20.83 -4.67
CA LEU A 450 23.82 21.41 -4.20
C LEU A 450 23.92 21.94 -2.77
N VAL A 451 24.57 21.20 -1.87
CA VAL A 451 24.77 21.58 -0.46
C VAL A 451 25.66 22.82 -0.33
N ARG A 452 26.69 22.97 -1.18
CA ARG A 452 27.51 24.19 -1.22
C ARG A 452 26.71 25.41 -1.65
N ARG A 453 25.76 25.23 -2.57
CA ARG A 453 24.85 26.29 -3.04
C ARG A 453 23.74 26.60 -2.03
N TYR A 454 23.27 25.60 -1.29
CA TYR A 454 22.21 25.71 -0.28
C TYR A 454 22.65 25.07 1.05
N PRO A 455 23.41 25.80 1.90
CA PRO A 455 23.96 25.27 3.15
C PRO A 455 22.92 24.80 4.17
N THR A 456 21.66 25.23 4.03
CA THR A 456 20.54 24.81 4.89
C THR A 456 20.34 23.29 4.91
N TYR A 457 20.67 22.59 3.82
CA TYR A 457 20.51 21.14 3.71
C TYR A 457 21.79 20.35 4.04
N ALA A 458 22.86 21.02 4.47
CA ALA A 458 24.14 20.36 4.76
C ALA A 458 24.02 19.30 5.85
N SER A 459 23.29 19.61 6.92
CA SER A 459 23.04 18.68 8.03
C SER A 459 22.43 17.36 7.53
N ASP A 460 21.35 17.44 6.76
CA ASP A 460 20.62 16.26 6.29
C ASP A 460 21.43 15.47 5.24
N ALA A 461 22.12 16.16 4.33
CA ALA A 461 22.97 15.53 3.34
C ALA A 461 24.16 14.76 3.96
N TYR A 462 24.86 15.37 4.92
CA TYR A 462 25.96 14.71 5.62
C TYR A 462 25.49 13.57 6.52
N TYR A 463 24.27 13.64 7.06
CA TYR A 463 23.66 12.54 7.80
C TYR A 463 23.45 11.30 6.91
N HIS A 464 22.78 11.47 5.77
CA HIS A 464 22.58 10.37 4.82
C HIS A 464 23.90 9.85 4.24
N TYR A 465 24.87 10.74 4.02
CA TYR A 465 26.22 10.34 3.62
C TYR A 465 26.92 9.51 4.71
N GLY A 466 26.76 9.89 5.98
CA GLY A 466 27.26 9.12 7.12
C GLY A 466 26.65 7.73 7.21
N GLN A 467 25.33 7.61 6.99
CA GLN A 467 24.64 6.31 6.92
C GLN A 467 25.18 5.45 5.77
N TYR A 468 25.30 6.02 4.57
CA TYR A 468 25.87 5.33 3.41
C TYR A 468 27.30 4.82 3.70
N LEU A 469 28.15 5.66 4.30
CA LEU A 469 29.51 5.25 4.67
C LEU A 469 29.52 4.14 5.74
N ALA A 470 28.58 4.17 6.69
CA ALA A 470 28.45 3.12 7.70
C ALA A 470 28.00 1.78 7.09
N GLU A 471 27.08 1.81 6.12
CA GLU A 471 26.65 0.60 5.38
C GLU A 471 27.78 -0.01 4.53
N HIS A 472 28.78 0.79 4.14
CA HIS A 472 29.94 0.35 3.35
C HIS A 472 31.19 0.11 4.22
N ASP A 473 31.02 -0.16 5.52
CA ASP A 473 32.08 -0.44 6.51
C ASP A 473 33.14 0.67 6.69
N ARG A 474 32.89 1.87 6.18
CA ARG A 474 33.77 3.04 6.32
C ARG A 474 33.42 3.84 7.57
N PHE A 475 33.42 3.18 8.72
CA PHE A 475 32.88 3.75 9.96
C PHE A 475 33.63 4.98 10.48
N VAL A 476 34.95 5.09 10.23
CA VAL A 476 35.75 6.28 10.59
C VAL A 476 35.33 7.50 9.77
N ASP A 477 35.05 7.30 8.48
CA ASP A 477 34.57 8.37 7.61
C ASP A 477 33.10 8.70 7.90
N ALA A 478 32.29 7.68 8.24
CA ALA A 478 30.92 7.86 8.72
C ALA A 478 30.88 8.73 9.99
N GLN A 479 31.75 8.47 10.96
CA GLN A 479 31.89 9.28 12.17
C GLN A 479 32.18 10.75 11.82
N ARG A 480 33.12 11.01 10.90
CA ARG A 480 33.44 12.37 10.44
C ARG A 480 32.26 13.02 9.72
N ALA A 481 31.49 12.26 8.94
CA ALA A 481 30.28 12.74 8.27
C ALA A 481 29.18 13.11 9.28
N PHE A 482 28.94 12.28 10.30
CA PHE A 482 27.99 12.59 11.38
C PHE A 482 28.41 13.82 12.19
N HIS A 483 29.72 14.01 12.42
CA HIS A 483 30.23 15.22 13.05
C HIS A 483 29.96 16.46 12.17
N LYS A 484 30.20 16.39 10.85
CA LYS A 484 29.85 17.45 9.90
C LYS A 484 28.34 17.73 9.80
N ALA A 485 27.51 16.73 10.08
CA ALA A 485 26.06 16.86 10.18
C ALA A 485 25.58 17.52 11.49
N GLY A 486 26.47 17.82 12.44
CA GLY A 486 26.10 18.32 13.77
C GLY A 486 25.46 17.28 14.68
N ARG A 487 25.51 15.99 14.32
CA ARG A 487 24.95 14.86 15.07
C ARG A 487 26.02 14.16 15.91
N VAL A 488 26.59 14.89 16.86
CA VAL A 488 27.74 14.44 17.68
C VAL A 488 27.44 13.17 18.49
N ASN A 489 26.20 12.99 18.95
CA ASN A 489 25.82 11.80 19.72
C ASN A 489 25.83 10.53 18.88
N GLU A 490 25.36 10.59 17.63
CA GLU A 490 25.39 9.44 16.71
C GLU A 490 26.82 9.08 16.33
N ALA A 491 27.65 10.09 16.06
CA ALA A 491 29.08 9.92 15.83
C ALA A 491 29.77 9.20 17.02
N ARG A 492 29.43 9.58 18.25
CA ARG A 492 29.95 8.97 19.48
C ARG A 492 29.45 7.53 19.67
N ASN A 493 28.17 7.26 19.41
CA ASN A 493 27.59 5.92 19.54
C ASN A 493 28.24 4.94 18.57
N VAL A 494 28.44 5.35 17.31
CA VAL A 494 29.17 4.55 16.31
C VAL A 494 30.58 4.23 16.83
N LEU A 495 31.29 5.23 17.33
CA LEU A 495 32.66 5.05 17.82
C LEU A 495 32.74 4.17 19.08
N GLN A 496 31.77 4.27 19.99
CA GLN A 496 31.67 3.37 21.15
C GLN A 496 31.38 1.92 20.73
N ALA A 497 30.47 1.72 19.76
CA ALA A 497 30.18 0.40 19.23
C ALA A 497 31.42 -0.21 18.55
N LEU A 498 32.14 0.56 17.73
CA LEU A 498 33.42 0.13 17.15
C LEU A 498 34.45 -0.24 18.21
N THR A 499 34.53 0.55 19.28
CA THR A 499 35.45 0.27 20.39
C THR A 499 35.11 -1.06 21.05
N ASN A 500 33.84 -1.27 21.40
CA ASN A 500 33.40 -2.52 22.04
C ASN A 500 33.62 -3.73 21.13
N ASN A 501 33.32 -3.60 19.84
CA ASN A 501 33.54 -4.65 18.86
C ASN A 501 35.03 -4.97 18.70
N ALA A 502 35.89 -3.95 18.58
CA ALA A 502 37.33 -4.15 18.50
C ALA A 502 37.89 -4.87 19.73
N VAL A 503 37.38 -4.55 20.93
CA VAL A 503 37.75 -5.23 22.18
C VAL A 503 37.28 -6.69 22.18
N ASN A 504 36.04 -6.95 21.77
CA ASN A 504 35.48 -8.30 21.70
C ASN A 504 36.18 -9.18 20.66
N GLU A 505 36.56 -8.60 19.52
CA GLU A 505 37.29 -9.25 18.44
C GLU A 505 38.81 -9.31 18.70
N THR A 506 39.29 -8.84 19.86
CA THR A 506 40.71 -8.82 20.23
C THR A 506 41.61 -7.98 19.31
N ARG A 507 41.04 -7.01 18.57
CA ARG A 507 41.76 -6.01 17.78
C ARG A 507 42.18 -4.83 18.65
N PHE A 508 43.18 -5.04 19.51
CA PHE A 508 43.54 -4.06 20.55
C PHE A 508 44.18 -2.78 20.00
N ASN A 509 44.90 -2.85 18.87
CA ASN A 509 45.40 -1.64 18.20
C ASN A 509 44.24 -0.70 17.77
N ASP A 510 43.19 -1.27 17.17
CA ASP A 510 41.97 -0.52 16.80
C ASP A 510 41.22 -0.01 18.04
N ALA A 511 41.09 -0.84 19.07
CA ALA A 511 40.47 -0.44 20.33
C ALA A 511 41.23 0.73 20.99
N GLY A 512 42.57 0.73 20.91
CA GLY A 512 43.40 1.84 21.38
C GLY A 512 43.12 3.13 20.61
N TYR A 513 43.12 3.04 19.28
CA TYR A 513 42.84 4.17 18.41
C TYR A 513 41.42 4.74 18.61
N TYR A 514 40.39 3.90 18.70
CA TYR A 514 39.01 4.36 18.91
C TYR A 514 38.80 4.98 20.30
N ASN A 515 39.43 4.45 21.35
CA ASN A 515 39.43 5.09 22.67
C ASN A 515 40.13 6.45 22.66
N TRP A 516 41.18 6.61 21.87
CA TRP A 516 41.83 7.91 21.69
C TRP A 516 40.93 8.91 20.94
N LEU A 517 40.21 8.48 19.90
CA LEU A 517 39.21 9.33 19.25
C LEU A 517 38.07 9.70 20.21
N LEU A 518 37.58 8.75 21.02
CA LEU A 518 36.55 9.00 22.03
C LEU A 518 37.02 10.02 23.06
N SER A 519 38.27 9.95 23.50
CA SER A 519 38.81 10.93 24.44
C SER A 519 38.81 12.33 23.83
N LYS A 520 39.15 12.48 22.55
CA LYS A 520 39.04 13.77 21.84
C LYS A 520 37.60 14.29 21.78
N GLU A 521 36.64 13.45 21.46
CA GLU A 521 35.21 13.84 21.43
C GLU A 521 34.70 14.27 22.82
N TYR A 522 35.13 13.57 23.90
CA TYR A 522 34.80 14.00 25.26
C TYR A 522 35.47 15.31 25.64
N LEU A 523 36.68 15.56 25.16
CA LEU A 523 37.40 16.81 25.39
C LEU A 523 36.73 18.00 24.66
N ILE A 524 36.26 17.80 23.42
CA ILE A 524 35.46 18.79 22.68
C ILE A 524 34.16 19.07 23.43
N ALA A 525 33.42 18.02 23.81
CA ALA A 525 32.17 18.17 24.57
C ALA A 525 32.38 18.87 25.94
N LEU A 526 33.51 18.62 26.59
CA LEU A 526 33.90 19.27 27.84
C LEU A 526 34.15 20.77 27.65
N SER A 527 34.68 21.19 26.49
CA SER A 527 34.91 22.60 26.17
C SER A 527 33.61 23.38 25.93
N GLU A 528 32.59 22.73 25.35
CA GLU A 528 31.30 23.34 25.00
C GLU A 528 30.31 23.36 26.18
N THR A 529 30.46 22.47 27.15
CA THR A 529 29.50 22.29 28.25
C THR A 529 29.76 23.26 29.41
N LEU A 530 28.72 23.99 29.83
CA LEU A 530 28.77 24.96 30.94
C LEU A 530 28.36 24.38 32.32
N ASN A 531 27.78 23.19 32.38
CA ASN A 531 27.29 22.56 33.61
C ASN A 531 28.41 21.79 34.35
N ASP A 532 28.70 22.14 35.60
CA ASP A 532 29.81 21.60 36.39
C ASP A 532 29.72 20.09 36.67
N ASP A 533 28.53 19.56 36.96
CA ASP A 533 28.36 18.12 37.23
C ASP A 533 28.63 17.28 35.98
N LEU A 534 28.14 17.75 34.82
CA LEU A 534 28.36 17.11 33.53
C LEU A 534 29.83 17.25 33.09
N ARG A 535 30.48 18.38 33.39
CA ARG A 535 31.92 18.57 33.17
C ARG A 535 32.73 17.58 33.98
N ALA A 536 32.37 17.32 35.24
CA ALA A 536 33.07 16.33 36.07
C ALA A 536 32.94 14.90 35.52
N ASP A 537 31.76 14.50 35.02
CA ASP A 537 31.56 13.19 34.36
C ASP A 537 32.35 13.08 33.04
N LEU A 538 32.26 14.09 32.17
CA LEU A 538 33.01 14.13 30.90
C LEU A 538 34.52 14.10 31.14
N TYR A 539 35.01 14.79 32.17
CA TYR A 539 36.41 14.77 32.55
C TYR A 539 36.86 13.37 33.01
N LYS A 540 36.05 12.67 33.82
CA LYS A 540 36.32 11.29 34.22
C LYS A 540 36.35 10.35 33.01
N ARG A 541 35.41 10.48 32.08
CA ARG A 541 35.34 9.68 30.84
C ARG A 541 36.52 9.93 29.91
N TYR A 542 36.94 11.20 29.77
CA TYR A 542 38.15 11.57 29.04
C TYR A 542 39.38 10.83 29.58
N HIS A 543 39.63 10.90 30.90
CA HIS A 543 40.77 10.23 31.52
C HIS A 543 40.69 8.72 31.40
N ARG A 544 39.50 8.13 31.54
CA ARG A 544 39.29 6.69 31.33
C ARG A 544 39.62 6.29 29.90
N CYS A 545 39.07 6.96 28.89
CA CYS A 545 39.34 6.66 27.49
C CYS A 545 40.81 6.90 27.11
N SER A 546 41.44 7.94 27.64
CA SER A 546 42.87 8.20 27.44
C SER A 546 43.74 7.07 28.01
N LEU A 547 43.43 6.59 29.23
CA LEU A 547 44.11 5.44 29.83
C LEU A 547 43.88 4.15 29.03
N LEU A 548 42.64 3.89 28.60
CA LEU A 548 42.32 2.72 27.79
C LEU A 548 43.01 2.75 26.44
N ALA A 549 43.14 3.93 25.81
CA ALA A 549 43.87 4.07 24.56
C ALA A 549 45.32 3.60 24.69
N ASP A 550 46.02 4.06 25.74
CA ASP A 550 47.40 3.68 26.02
C ASP A 550 47.54 2.19 26.33
N LEU A 551 46.62 1.66 27.15
CA LEU A 551 46.63 0.26 27.57
C LEU A 551 46.34 -0.71 26.42
N TYR A 552 45.30 -0.47 25.61
CA TYR A 552 44.98 -1.34 24.48
C TYR A 552 46.06 -1.27 23.40
N TYR A 553 46.61 -0.08 23.13
CA TYR A 553 47.73 0.08 22.19
C TYR A 553 48.94 -0.76 22.62
N ALA A 554 49.35 -0.65 23.88
CA ALA A 554 50.47 -1.43 24.42
C ALA A 554 50.15 -2.94 24.47
N TYR A 555 48.93 -3.31 24.86
CA TYR A 555 48.52 -4.70 25.06
C TYR A 555 48.45 -5.51 23.77
N GLN A 556 48.26 -4.88 22.61
CA GLN A 556 48.32 -5.55 21.31
C GLN A 556 49.58 -6.41 21.17
N TYR A 557 50.76 -5.83 21.44
CA TYR A 557 52.04 -6.52 21.29
C TYR A 557 52.21 -7.70 22.28
N ILE A 558 51.67 -7.57 23.49
CA ILE A 558 51.66 -8.67 24.47
C ILE A 558 50.68 -9.77 24.06
N TYR A 559 49.52 -9.39 23.51
CA TYR A 559 48.56 -10.35 23.01
C TYR A 559 49.19 -11.16 21.88
N GLU A 560 49.71 -10.52 20.84
CA GLU A 560 50.43 -11.13 19.71
C GLU A 560 51.51 -12.09 20.20
N TYR A 561 52.41 -11.66 21.10
CA TYR A 561 53.46 -12.53 21.66
C TYR A 561 52.94 -13.77 22.39
N THR A 562 51.75 -13.70 23.00
CA THR A 562 51.17 -14.83 23.73
C THR A 562 50.27 -15.74 22.90
N THR A 563 49.85 -15.31 21.72
CA THR A 563 48.92 -16.04 20.84
C THR A 563 49.55 -16.49 19.54
N GLU A 564 50.42 -15.68 18.95
CA GLU A 564 51.07 -15.95 17.69
C GLU A 564 52.37 -16.76 17.89
N PRO A 565 52.71 -17.67 16.96
CA PRO A 565 53.89 -18.51 17.10
C PRO A 565 55.22 -17.76 16.87
N PHE A 566 55.19 -16.64 16.14
CA PHE A 566 56.36 -15.82 15.82
C PHE A 566 55.98 -14.35 15.95
N VAL A 567 56.88 -13.55 16.53
CA VAL A 567 56.70 -12.11 16.69
C VAL A 567 58.01 -11.42 16.34
N ASP A 568 57.93 -10.40 15.48
CA ASP A 568 59.08 -9.64 15.00
C ASP A 568 59.55 -8.56 15.98
N THR A 569 58.75 -8.28 17.01
CA THR A 569 59.06 -7.27 18.04
C THR A 569 60.24 -7.70 18.91
N PRO A 570 61.29 -6.85 19.05
CA PRO A 570 62.44 -7.13 19.91
C PRO A 570 62.06 -7.46 21.36
N PRO A 571 62.73 -8.43 22.02
CA PRO A 571 62.42 -8.82 23.40
C PRO A 571 62.49 -7.68 24.41
N VAL A 572 63.42 -6.73 24.25
CA VAL A 572 63.56 -5.56 25.14
C VAL A 572 62.33 -4.66 25.08
N ILE A 573 61.75 -4.46 23.89
CA ILE A 573 60.54 -3.67 23.70
C ILE A 573 59.35 -4.35 24.36
N LEU A 574 59.16 -5.66 24.11
CA LEU A 574 58.09 -6.43 24.75
C LEU A 574 58.23 -6.45 26.28
N PHE A 575 59.45 -6.47 26.80
CA PHE A 575 59.74 -6.38 28.23
C PHE A 575 59.27 -5.05 28.82
N ASN A 576 59.64 -3.93 28.20
CA ASN A 576 59.23 -2.59 28.62
C ASN A 576 57.71 -2.39 28.53
N ILE A 577 57.08 -2.88 27.45
CA ILE A 577 55.63 -2.89 27.29
C ILE A 577 54.95 -3.67 28.43
N ALA A 578 55.43 -4.88 28.73
CA ALA A 578 54.83 -5.72 29.76
C ALA A 578 54.93 -5.05 31.15
N ARG A 579 56.07 -4.41 31.45
CA ARG A 579 56.26 -3.61 32.67
C ARG A 579 55.30 -2.43 32.75
N PHE A 580 55.20 -1.66 31.65
CA PHE A 580 54.29 -0.52 31.56
C PHE A 580 52.84 -0.92 31.85
N ILE A 581 52.35 -1.97 31.17
CA ILE A 581 50.98 -2.46 31.33
C ILE A 581 50.77 -2.97 32.75
N TYR A 582 51.68 -3.80 33.28
CA TYR A 582 51.53 -4.35 34.62
C TYR A 582 51.43 -3.24 35.67
N HIS A 583 52.33 -2.26 35.65
CA HIS A 583 52.30 -1.14 36.60
C HIS A 583 51.02 -0.30 36.49
N LYS A 584 50.53 -0.04 35.26
CA LYS A 584 49.25 0.65 35.07
C LYS A 584 48.07 -0.16 35.60
N LEU A 585 48.05 -1.48 35.37
CA LEU A 585 46.99 -2.38 35.83
C LEU A 585 47.03 -2.66 37.34
N ALA A 586 48.21 -2.57 37.97
CA ALA A 586 48.38 -2.71 39.42
C ALA A 586 47.78 -1.52 40.18
N ASN A 587 47.90 -0.30 39.62
CA ASN A 587 47.35 0.92 40.20
C ASN A 587 45.82 1.03 40.06
N LEU A 588 45.20 0.20 39.22
CA LEU A 588 43.75 0.11 39.09
C LEU A 588 43.21 -0.81 40.20
N ALA A 589 42.51 -0.24 41.18
CA ALA A 589 41.97 -0.88 42.39
C ALA A 589 40.86 -1.93 42.08
N GLY A 590 41.17 -2.95 41.28
CA GLY A 590 40.27 -4.04 40.88
C GLY A 590 39.48 -3.80 39.59
N ASP A 591 39.39 -2.56 39.08
CA ASP A 591 38.72 -2.23 37.81
C ASP A 591 39.64 -2.52 36.61
N ILE A 592 39.75 -3.81 36.26
CA ILE A 592 40.54 -4.26 35.11
C ILE A 592 39.75 -3.97 33.83
N PRO A 593 40.34 -3.26 32.84
CA PRO A 593 39.69 -3.04 31.55
C PRO A 593 39.23 -4.33 30.86
N PRO A 594 38.11 -4.31 30.12
CA PRO A 594 37.61 -5.47 29.40
C PRO A 594 38.67 -6.09 28.47
N ALA A 595 38.68 -7.43 28.37
CA ALA A 595 39.60 -8.23 27.56
C ALA A 595 41.12 -8.12 27.89
N LEU A 596 41.55 -7.22 28.76
CA LEU A 596 42.94 -7.19 29.25
C LEU A 596 43.17 -8.28 30.29
N SER A 597 44.25 -9.05 30.09
CA SER A 597 44.64 -10.12 31.00
C SER A 597 45.91 -9.76 31.76
N LYS A 598 45.77 -9.55 33.07
CA LYS A 598 46.91 -9.47 34.00
C LYS A 598 47.80 -10.71 33.89
N PHE A 599 47.19 -11.90 33.77
CA PHE A 599 47.91 -13.16 33.61
C PHE A 599 48.79 -13.19 32.34
N ARG A 600 48.23 -12.85 31.16
CA ARG A 600 49.02 -12.84 29.92
C ARG A 600 50.18 -11.86 29.99
N THR A 601 49.95 -10.70 30.61
CA THR A 601 50.98 -9.69 30.84
C THR A 601 52.11 -10.25 31.71
N CYS A 602 51.79 -10.83 32.87
CA CYS A 602 52.80 -11.43 33.77
C CYS A 602 53.51 -12.63 33.13
N TYR A 603 52.80 -13.48 32.38
CA TYR A 603 53.36 -14.63 31.69
C TYR A 603 54.35 -14.21 30.60
N ALA A 604 53.98 -13.23 29.77
CA ALA A 604 54.89 -12.65 28.78
C ALA A 604 56.11 -12.02 29.46
N ALA A 605 55.88 -11.17 30.48
CA ALA A 605 56.93 -10.52 31.25
C ALA A 605 57.95 -11.53 31.82
N CYS A 606 57.47 -12.61 32.44
CA CYS A 606 58.30 -13.66 33.01
C CYS A 606 59.19 -14.36 31.95
N LYS A 607 58.60 -14.77 30.83
CA LYS A 607 59.30 -15.49 29.75
C LYS A 607 60.36 -14.61 29.09
N ILE A 608 60.04 -13.34 28.85
CA ILE A 608 60.97 -12.37 28.26
C ILE A 608 62.08 -12.01 29.25
N ALA A 609 61.75 -11.80 30.53
CA ALA A 609 62.72 -11.52 31.59
C ALA A 609 63.77 -12.63 31.72
N LYS A 610 63.38 -13.90 31.53
CA LYS A 610 64.32 -15.04 31.48
C LYS A 610 65.35 -14.90 30.35
N ILE A 611 64.94 -14.43 29.17
CA ILE A 611 65.81 -14.25 27.99
C ILE A 611 66.80 -13.10 28.25
N LEU A 612 66.33 -12.02 28.88
CA LEU A 612 67.11 -10.83 29.19
C LEU A 612 67.91 -10.93 30.50
N ASN A 613 67.94 -12.08 31.18
CA ASN A 613 68.59 -12.28 32.48
C ASN A 613 68.07 -11.38 33.64
N ALA A 614 66.85 -10.87 33.55
CA ALA A 614 66.13 -10.21 34.66
C ALA A 614 65.50 -11.23 35.61
N ASN A 615 66.34 -11.98 36.33
CA ASN A 615 65.92 -13.17 37.08
C ASN A 615 65.13 -12.83 38.37
N LYS A 616 65.43 -11.72 39.06
CA LYS A 616 64.65 -11.26 40.24
C LYS A 616 63.26 -10.83 39.80
N PHE A 617 63.14 -10.04 38.74
CA PHE A 617 61.85 -9.62 38.19
C PHE A 617 61.00 -10.80 37.68
N SER A 618 61.63 -11.75 36.97
CA SER A 618 60.94 -12.97 36.49
C SER A 618 60.31 -13.76 37.64
N ARG A 619 61.06 -13.99 38.73
CA ARG A 619 60.54 -14.67 39.94
C ARG A 619 59.40 -13.91 40.60
N GLN A 620 59.50 -12.58 40.70
CA GLN A 620 58.43 -11.75 41.26
C GLN A 620 57.14 -11.86 40.43
N MET A 621 57.25 -11.87 39.09
CA MET A 621 56.10 -12.06 38.20
C MET A 621 55.46 -13.44 38.35
N ILE A 622 56.25 -14.50 38.54
CA ILE A 622 55.74 -15.84 38.84
C ILE A 622 54.96 -15.85 40.15
N TYR A 623 55.47 -15.19 41.19
CA TYR A 623 54.79 -15.10 42.48
C TYR A 623 53.44 -14.38 42.33
N LEU A 624 53.41 -13.25 41.63
CA LEU A 624 52.20 -12.48 41.37
C LEU A 624 51.17 -13.24 40.52
N MET A 625 51.60 -14.16 39.65
CA MET A 625 50.68 -15.01 38.88
C MET A 625 49.97 -16.06 39.75
N ARG A 626 50.54 -16.47 40.90
CA ARG A 626 49.91 -17.46 41.80
C ARG A 626 48.58 -16.97 42.36
N ASP A 627 48.47 -15.66 42.57
CA ASP A 627 47.30 -15.03 43.16
C ASP A 627 46.22 -14.64 42.13
N LEU A 628 46.43 -14.97 40.84
CA LEU A 628 45.49 -14.68 39.76
C LEU A 628 44.60 -15.89 39.41
N THR A 629 43.32 -15.64 39.16
CA THR A 629 42.37 -16.67 38.72
C THR A 629 42.44 -16.90 37.20
N PHE A 630 42.38 -18.17 36.79
CA PHE A 630 42.45 -18.57 35.39
C PHE A 630 41.06 -18.60 34.75
N THR A 631 40.92 -17.97 33.57
CA THR A 631 39.70 -18.10 32.74
C THR A 631 40.06 -18.73 31.39
N HIS A 632 39.71 -20.01 31.23
CA HIS A 632 39.73 -20.88 30.04
C HIS A 632 41.03 -21.17 29.25
N ASN A 633 41.19 -22.46 28.88
CA ASN A 633 42.05 -23.06 27.85
C ASN A 633 43.54 -22.67 27.78
N LEU A 634 44.24 -22.72 28.92
CA LEU A 634 45.70 -22.54 29.00
C LEU A 634 46.42 -23.75 29.62
N GLY A 635 45.84 -24.96 29.52
CA GLY A 635 46.37 -26.18 30.14
C GLY A 635 47.85 -26.46 29.84
N ASN A 636 48.30 -26.20 28.61
CA ASN A 636 49.70 -26.35 28.22
C ASN A 636 50.62 -25.29 28.85
N LYS A 637 50.12 -24.06 29.04
CA LYS A 637 50.93 -22.96 29.62
C LYS A 637 51.14 -23.13 31.12
N ARG A 638 50.29 -23.89 31.83
CA ARG A 638 50.52 -24.21 33.24
C ARG A 638 51.82 -24.98 33.43
N ILE A 639 52.07 -26.00 32.61
CA ILE A 639 53.30 -26.81 32.65
C ILE A 639 54.52 -25.93 32.35
N GLU A 640 54.44 -25.05 31.35
CA GLU A 640 55.52 -24.09 31.06
C GLU A 640 55.79 -23.14 32.23
N ILE A 641 54.77 -22.65 32.93
CA ILE A 641 54.95 -21.78 34.11
C ILE A 641 55.61 -22.54 35.25
N GLU A 642 55.20 -23.79 35.50
CA GLU A 642 55.81 -24.65 36.52
C GLU A 642 57.29 -24.94 36.18
N GLN A 643 57.60 -25.19 34.91
CA GLN A 643 58.99 -25.33 34.43
C GLN A 643 59.78 -24.04 34.60
N LEU A 644 59.24 -22.89 34.18
CA LEU A 644 59.87 -21.58 34.35
C LEU A 644 60.13 -21.27 35.83
N ALA A 645 59.21 -21.63 36.73
CA ALA A 645 59.40 -21.46 38.17
C ALA A 645 60.60 -22.26 38.69
N LEU A 646 60.71 -23.54 38.32
CA LEU A 646 61.84 -24.40 38.69
C LEU A 646 63.18 -23.89 38.13
N GLU A 647 63.20 -23.51 36.85
CA GLU A 647 64.40 -22.95 36.21
C GLU A 647 64.83 -21.63 36.86
N MET A 648 63.86 -20.78 37.19
CA MET A 648 64.16 -19.50 37.83
C MET A 648 64.70 -19.72 39.24
N GLU A 649 64.22 -20.70 40.02
CA GLU A 649 64.77 -21.07 41.34
C GLU A 649 66.26 -21.47 41.28
N ALA A 650 66.73 -22.02 40.16
CA ALA A 650 68.13 -22.39 39.97
C ALA A 650 69.07 -21.20 39.61
N ARG A 651 68.53 -20.04 39.20
CA ARG A 651 69.31 -18.85 38.82
C ARG A 651 69.60 -17.91 40.00
N THR A 652 70.45 -16.89 39.82
CA THR A 652 70.70 -15.87 40.85
C THR A 652 69.50 -14.95 41.04
N PHE A 653 69.24 -14.51 42.27
CA PHE A 653 68.21 -13.50 42.57
C PHE A 653 68.74 -12.08 42.34
N SER A 654 69.10 -11.79 41.10
CA SER A 654 69.59 -10.47 40.68
C SER A 654 69.08 -10.17 39.27
N ASP A 655 68.86 -8.90 38.99
CA ASP A 655 68.53 -8.41 37.65
C ASP A 655 69.77 -7.79 37.01
N ASP A 656 69.83 -7.78 35.68
CA ASP A 656 70.86 -7.06 34.95
C ASP A 656 70.72 -5.54 35.18
N HIS A 657 71.84 -4.88 35.48
CA HIS A 657 71.87 -3.44 35.75
C HIS A 657 71.52 -2.60 34.51
N GLU A 658 71.80 -3.10 33.30
CA GLU A 658 71.49 -2.39 32.05
C GLU A 658 69.98 -2.28 31.77
N LEU A 659 69.17 -3.14 32.38
CA LEU A 659 67.70 -3.13 32.21
C LEU A 659 66.98 -2.19 33.19
N LEU A 660 67.67 -1.68 34.20
CA LEU A 660 67.07 -0.85 35.23
C LEU A 660 66.73 0.54 34.68
N PRO A 661 65.46 0.99 34.74
CA PRO A 661 65.07 2.29 34.24
C PRO A 661 65.76 3.42 35.01
N LEU A 662 66.47 4.27 34.27
CA LEU A 662 67.10 5.47 34.79
C LEU A 662 66.07 6.59 34.95
N CYS A 663 66.03 7.23 36.13
CA CYS A 663 65.29 8.46 36.30
C CYS A 663 66.13 9.65 35.85
N TYR A 664 65.75 10.31 34.75
CA TYR A 664 66.45 11.51 34.25
C TYR A 664 66.29 12.77 35.13
N ARG A 665 65.53 12.69 36.23
CA ARG A 665 65.46 13.77 37.23
C ARG A 665 66.53 13.65 38.32
N CYS A 666 66.71 12.46 38.90
CA CYS A 666 67.61 12.24 40.04
C CYS A 666 68.74 11.25 39.76
N SER A 667 68.85 10.74 38.53
CA SER A 667 69.81 9.72 38.10
C SER A 667 69.74 8.40 38.89
N HIS A 668 68.62 8.13 39.56
CA HIS A 668 68.40 6.88 40.29
C HIS A 668 67.98 5.76 39.33
N HIS A 669 68.62 4.60 39.45
CA HIS A 669 68.22 3.37 38.75
C HIS A 669 67.11 2.70 39.55
N ASN A 670 65.91 2.61 38.99
CA ASN A 670 64.75 2.09 39.71
C ASN A 670 64.65 0.58 39.52
N GLU A 671 64.07 -0.10 40.51
CA GLU A 671 63.79 -1.53 40.38
C GLU A 671 62.77 -1.79 39.26
N LEU A 672 62.89 -2.97 38.63
CA LEU A 672 62.03 -3.34 37.51
C LEU A 672 60.55 -3.43 37.88
N LEU A 673 60.26 -3.89 39.11
CA LEU A 673 58.95 -3.91 39.75
C LEU A 673 58.93 -2.85 40.86
N ASN A 674 58.27 -1.73 40.61
CA ASN A 674 58.20 -0.61 41.55
C ASN A 674 56.79 -0.50 42.15
N VAL A 675 56.70 -0.26 43.46
CA VAL A 675 55.43 -0.03 44.17
C VAL A 675 54.67 1.17 43.62
N ARG A 676 55.39 2.19 43.13
CA ARG A 676 54.80 3.38 42.48
C ARG A 676 54.47 3.19 41.01
N GLY A 677 54.87 2.05 40.45
CA GLY A 677 54.71 1.74 39.05
C GLY A 677 55.63 2.56 38.15
N ASN A 678 55.05 3.36 37.26
CA ASN A 678 55.78 4.09 36.21
C ASN A 678 56.26 5.48 36.68
N GLU A 679 56.73 5.55 37.92
CA GLU A 679 57.26 6.74 38.57
C GLU A 679 58.57 6.39 39.29
N CYS A 680 59.42 7.37 39.56
CA CYS A 680 60.65 7.13 40.30
C CYS A 680 60.37 6.80 41.78
N SER A 681 60.96 5.73 42.29
CA SER A 681 60.89 5.35 43.71
C SER A 681 61.55 6.37 44.64
N SER A 682 62.58 7.06 44.17
CA SER A 682 63.35 8.04 44.94
C SER A 682 62.74 9.44 44.93
N CYS A 683 62.52 10.04 43.75
CA CYS A 683 62.07 11.43 43.64
C CYS A 683 60.60 11.60 43.23
N GLY A 684 59.87 10.50 42.98
CA GLY A 684 58.46 10.51 42.57
C GLY A 684 58.18 11.04 41.16
N SER A 685 59.21 11.32 40.35
CA SER A 685 59.00 11.85 38.99
C SER A 685 58.33 10.80 38.09
N PRO A 686 57.26 11.15 37.36
CA PRO A 686 56.67 10.24 36.40
C PRO A 686 57.64 9.99 35.25
N PHE A 687 57.69 8.76 34.76
CA PHE A 687 58.47 8.42 33.57
C PHE A 687 57.71 8.85 32.31
N VAL A 688 58.43 9.54 31.42
CA VAL A 688 57.96 9.81 30.06
C VAL A 688 58.51 8.69 29.18
N LEU A 689 57.63 7.96 28.49
CA LEU A 689 58.01 6.77 27.74
C LEU A 689 57.92 7.00 26.24
N SER A 690 58.81 6.35 25.48
CA SER A 690 58.68 6.20 24.02
C SER A 690 57.48 5.30 23.71
N PHE A 691 56.51 5.75 22.92
CA PHE A 691 55.34 4.92 22.57
C PHE A 691 55.62 3.90 21.45
N LEU A 692 56.89 3.56 21.21
CA LEU A 692 57.30 2.43 20.36
C LEU A 692 58.11 1.42 21.18
N SER A 693 59.23 1.84 21.75
CA SER A 693 60.12 0.99 22.57
C SER A 693 59.72 0.89 24.05
N PHE A 694 58.82 1.77 24.53
CA PHE A 694 58.41 1.89 25.94
C PHE A 694 59.57 2.13 26.92
N ASP A 695 60.72 2.58 26.40
CA ASP A 695 61.86 2.99 27.21
C ASP A 695 61.65 4.39 27.80
N VAL A 696 62.33 4.68 28.90
CA VAL A 696 62.27 5.98 29.57
C VAL A 696 63.06 7.01 28.75
N LEU A 697 62.38 8.07 28.34
CA LEU A 697 62.96 9.17 27.59
C LEU A 697 63.64 10.18 28.52
N PRO A 698 64.68 10.90 28.04
CA PRO A 698 65.39 11.94 28.79
C PRO A 698 64.60 13.24 28.95
N LEU A 699 63.30 13.13 29.26
CA LEU A 699 62.36 14.23 29.40
C LEU A 699 61.91 14.38 30.86
N VAL A 700 61.89 15.61 31.36
CA VAL A 700 61.30 15.93 32.66
C VAL A 700 60.19 16.96 32.50
N GLU A 701 59.02 16.62 33.04
CA GLU A 701 57.86 17.51 33.09
C GLU A 701 58.09 18.63 34.11
N PHE A 702 57.78 19.86 33.71
CA PHE A 702 57.73 20.99 34.61
C PHE A 702 56.39 21.69 34.55
N ILE A 703 56.02 22.34 35.65
CA ILE A 703 54.72 22.98 35.83
C ILE A 703 54.93 24.49 35.96
N LEU A 704 53.99 25.24 35.39
CA LEU A 704 53.94 26.68 35.51
C LEU A 704 53.08 27.09 36.72
N PRO A 705 53.48 28.12 37.48
CA PRO A 705 52.63 28.66 38.52
C PRO A 705 51.36 29.32 37.93
N SER A 706 50.30 29.36 38.75
CA SER A 706 48.94 29.72 38.31
C SER A 706 48.78 31.17 37.83
N ASP A 707 49.76 32.03 38.11
CA ASP A 707 49.84 33.43 37.68
C ASP A 707 50.41 33.61 36.26
N ILE A 708 50.79 32.52 35.58
CA ILE A 708 51.30 32.54 34.21
C ILE A 708 50.32 31.79 33.30
N SER A 709 49.80 32.46 32.26
CA SER A 709 48.99 31.79 31.23
C SER A 709 49.88 30.96 30.31
N ASP A 710 49.32 29.95 29.64
CA ASP A 710 50.12 29.10 28.74
C ASP A 710 50.68 29.90 27.54
N GLU A 711 49.94 30.91 27.07
CA GLU A 711 50.38 31.82 26.00
C GLU A 711 51.48 32.78 26.48
N ASP A 712 51.35 33.34 27.69
CA ASP A 712 52.39 34.18 28.28
C ASP A 712 53.68 33.40 28.50
N ALA A 713 53.59 32.13 28.94
CA ALA A 713 54.74 31.27 29.14
C ALA A 713 55.47 30.96 27.83
N LEU A 714 54.73 30.73 26.74
CA LEU A 714 55.31 30.54 25.40
C LEU A 714 56.04 31.81 24.94
N ASN A 715 55.40 32.98 25.09
CA ASN A 715 56.00 34.28 24.76
C ASN A 715 57.25 34.59 25.61
N LEU A 716 57.30 34.12 26.86
CA LEU A 716 58.46 34.28 27.75
C LEU A 716 59.61 33.32 27.41
N LEU A 717 59.30 32.14 26.89
CA LEU A 717 60.29 31.17 26.42
C LEU A 717 60.91 31.64 25.10
N GLU A 718 60.11 32.14 24.17
CA GLU A 718 60.58 32.65 22.86
C GLU A 718 61.37 33.97 22.95
N GLN A 719 61.40 34.62 24.13
CA GLN A 719 62.25 35.78 24.38
C GLN A 719 63.71 35.35 24.54
N VAL A 720 64.58 35.83 23.64
CA VAL A 720 66.02 35.54 23.61
C VAL A 720 66.67 35.70 25.02
N PRO A 721 67.44 34.71 25.51
CA PRO A 721 68.12 34.81 26.80
C PRO A 721 69.17 35.93 26.77
N ASN A 722 68.99 36.99 27.57
CA ASN A 722 70.05 37.95 27.82
C ASN A 722 71.01 37.38 28.87
N SER A 723 72.06 36.67 28.43
CA SER A 723 73.25 36.48 29.26
C SER A 723 74.52 36.36 28.42
N GLN A 724 75.33 37.44 28.48
CA GLN A 724 76.81 37.48 28.35
C GLN A 724 77.38 37.07 26.97
N LEU A 725 77.84 37.98 26.11
CA LEU A 725 79.13 38.71 26.20
C LEU A 725 80.24 37.86 26.85
N GLU A 726 80.89 37.00 26.08
CA GLU A 726 82.36 36.94 25.94
C GLU A 726 82.80 35.85 24.94
N ASN A 727 83.58 36.25 23.94
CA ASN A 727 84.21 35.38 22.95
C ASN A 727 85.19 34.37 23.60
N PRO A 728 85.44 33.21 22.96
CA PRO A 728 86.73 33.10 22.30
C PRO A 728 86.67 32.43 20.91
N THR A 729 87.11 33.21 19.93
CA THR A 729 88.11 32.85 18.89
C THR A 729 88.37 31.37 18.61
N SER A 730 88.04 30.98 17.38
CA SER A 730 88.89 30.27 16.43
C SER A 730 89.84 29.18 16.95
N SER A 731 89.53 27.92 16.63
CA SER A 731 90.52 27.04 15.99
C SER A 731 89.86 25.81 15.39
N SER A 732 89.87 25.77 14.07
CA SER A 732 89.81 24.57 13.24
C SER A 732 90.75 23.47 13.75
N THR A 733 90.33 22.20 13.85
CA THR A 733 91.04 21.06 13.21
C THR A 733 90.25 19.74 13.27
N LYS A 734 90.01 19.18 12.07
CA LYS A 734 90.09 17.77 11.61
C LYS A 734 89.71 16.60 12.53
N ILE A 735 88.81 15.81 11.95
CA ILE A 735 88.59 14.36 12.06
C ILE A 735 89.89 13.57 12.29
N ASN A 736 89.84 12.59 13.20
CA ASN A 736 90.51 11.29 13.05
C ASN A 736 89.75 10.19 13.79
N GLN A 737 89.46 9.11 13.06
CA GLN A 737 88.95 7.82 13.54
C GLN A 737 90.07 7.03 14.23
N SER A 738 89.77 6.32 15.33
CA SER A 738 90.17 4.90 15.54
C SER A 738 89.93 4.42 17.00
N THR A 739 89.13 3.35 17.12
CA THR A 739 89.24 2.16 18.01
C THR A 739 89.69 2.24 19.48
N THR A 740 88.79 1.73 20.33
CA THR A 740 88.94 0.86 21.53
C THR A 740 89.82 1.25 22.72
N ASN A 741 89.19 1.00 23.87
CA ASN A 741 89.71 0.61 25.19
C ASN A 741 90.05 1.70 26.22
N ARG A 742 89.19 1.71 27.26
CA ARG A 742 89.54 1.59 28.68
C ARG A 742 90.30 2.78 29.28
N LEU A 743 89.56 3.67 29.95
CA LEU A 743 90.12 4.69 30.84
C LEU A 743 90.04 4.25 32.30
N VAL A 744 91.22 4.05 32.86
CA VAL A 744 91.54 4.00 34.28
C VAL A 744 91.29 5.39 34.89
N ILE A 745 90.54 5.44 35.99
CA ILE A 745 90.38 6.66 36.80
C ILE A 745 91.73 6.94 37.48
N THR A 746 92.33 8.07 37.17
CA THR A 746 93.26 8.75 38.09
C THR A 746 92.70 10.13 38.38
N GLU A 747 92.33 10.32 39.63
CA GLU A 747 91.95 11.61 40.20
C GLU A 747 93.17 12.54 40.18
N GLN A 748 93.01 13.74 39.62
CA GLN A 748 93.39 15.00 40.27
C GLN A 748 93.13 16.20 39.33
N GLY A 749 92.37 17.17 39.84
CA GLY A 749 92.39 18.55 39.32
C GLY A 749 91.02 19.15 38.99
N ASN A 750 90.40 19.80 39.99
CA ASN A 750 89.34 20.82 39.89
C ASN A 750 88.21 20.60 38.86
N THR A 751 87.14 19.92 39.30
CA THR A 751 85.85 19.93 38.60
C THR A 751 84.88 20.92 39.26
N THR A 752 84.69 22.10 38.68
CA THR A 752 83.38 22.77 38.79
C THR A 752 82.40 21.94 37.95
N ARG A 753 81.42 21.32 38.60
CA ARG A 753 80.44 20.43 37.92
C ARG A 753 79.58 21.24 36.94
N ALA A 754 79.15 20.61 35.85
CA ALA A 754 78.20 21.18 34.89
C ALA A 754 76.87 21.64 35.52
N GLU A 755 76.55 21.13 36.72
CA GLU A 755 75.40 21.52 37.56
C GLU A 755 75.35 23.02 37.91
N ASP A 756 76.48 23.76 37.83
CA ASP A 756 76.54 25.18 38.19
C ASP A 756 76.23 26.14 37.02
N LYS A 757 76.15 25.66 35.77
CA LYS A 757 75.92 26.52 34.58
C LYS A 757 74.45 26.62 34.14
N ASP A 758 73.61 25.65 34.49
CA ASP A 758 72.19 25.63 34.07
C ASP A 758 71.22 25.82 35.25
N PRO A 759 70.50 26.97 35.30
CA PRO A 759 69.55 27.27 36.37
C PRO A 759 68.43 26.23 36.57
N PHE A 760 68.03 25.51 35.52
CA PHE A 760 66.98 24.50 35.61
C PHE A 760 67.48 23.19 36.22
N LEU A 761 68.69 22.73 35.86
CA LEU A 761 69.30 21.52 36.45
C LEU A 761 69.46 21.69 37.97
N LYS A 762 69.81 22.92 38.41
CA LYS A 762 69.86 23.28 39.83
C LYS A 762 68.49 23.29 40.52
N LYS A 763 67.40 23.57 39.80
CA LYS A 763 66.02 23.52 40.35
C LYS A 763 65.48 22.09 40.34
N MET A 764 65.87 21.30 39.36
CA MET A 764 65.55 19.87 39.23
C MET A 764 66.08 19.03 40.39
N SER A 765 67.32 19.30 40.83
CA SER A 765 67.97 18.58 41.94
C SER A 765 67.32 18.84 43.31
N LYS A 766 66.39 19.80 43.41
CA LYS A 766 65.58 20.05 44.60
C LYS A 766 64.31 19.20 44.55
N TYR A 767 64.39 17.99 45.11
CA TYR A 767 63.23 17.10 45.32
C TYR A 767 63.10 16.73 46.80
N SER A 768 61.92 16.26 47.21
CA SER A 768 61.69 15.85 48.60
C SER A 768 62.52 14.61 48.93
N SER A 769 63.21 14.63 50.07
CA SER A 769 63.86 13.43 50.61
C SER A 769 62.86 12.43 51.18
N ASN A 770 61.61 12.85 51.42
CA ASN A 770 60.52 11.95 51.76
C ASN A 770 60.01 11.32 50.46
N PRO A 771 60.12 9.98 50.30
CA PRO A 771 59.64 9.32 49.12
C PRO A 771 58.19 9.72 48.85
N ASP A 772 57.30 9.70 49.85
CA ASP A 772 55.83 9.81 49.71
C ASP A 772 55.28 11.17 49.27
N GLU A 773 56.15 12.17 49.08
CA GLU A 773 55.75 13.50 48.65
C GLU A 773 56.41 13.89 47.32
N TYR A 774 55.70 13.67 46.21
CA TYR A 774 56.15 14.17 44.90
C TYR A 774 56.01 15.70 44.82
N ARG A 775 57.12 16.38 44.49
CA ARG A 775 57.15 17.82 44.21
C ARG A 775 57.52 18.06 42.76
N PRO A 776 56.62 18.58 41.91
CA PRO A 776 56.92 18.87 40.51
C PRO A 776 57.95 19.99 40.39
N VAL A 777 58.68 20.02 39.27
CA VAL A 777 59.60 21.13 38.97
C VAL A 777 58.75 22.34 38.59
N VAL A 778 58.70 23.37 39.43
CA VAL A 778 57.97 24.61 39.13
C VAL A 778 58.91 25.60 38.46
N VAL A 779 58.53 26.15 37.31
CA VAL A 779 59.37 27.09 36.55
C VAL A 779 58.72 28.47 36.57
N ASP A 780 59.43 29.43 37.17
CA ASP A 780 58.96 30.81 37.30
C ASP A 780 59.34 31.64 36.06
N ARG A 781 58.75 32.83 35.90
CA ARG A 781 58.99 33.72 34.75
C ARG A 781 60.47 33.97 34.45
N ALA A 782 61.31 34.11 35.47
CA ALA A 782 62.75 34.33 35.31
C ALA A 782 63.48 33.10 34.76
N LEU A 783 63.03 31.89 35.13
CA LEU A 783 63.62 30.64 34.66
C LEU A 783 63.16 30.31 33.24
N LEU A 784 61.90 30.63 32.88
CA LEU A 784 61.40 30.52 31.50
C LEU A 784 62.25 31.31 30.50
N LYS A 785 62.61 32.56 30.82
CA LYS A 785 63.45 33.42 29.97
C LYS A 785 64.91 32.96 29.85
N ALA A 786 65.39 32.18 30.82
CA ALA A 786 66.77 31.70 30.87
C ALA A 786 66.94 30.32 30.24
N MET A 787 65.84 29.63 29.90
CA MET A 787 65.86 28.32 29.25
C MET A 787 66.01 28.46 27.74
N ASP A 788 66.73 27.52 27.14
CA ASP A 788 66.82 27.41 25.69
C ASP A 788 65.51 26.82 25.12
N PRO A 789 64.81 27.54 24.22
CA PRO A 789 63.58 27.04 23.59
C PRO A 789 63.79 25.74 22.81
N SER A 790 64.98 25.53 22.25
CA SER A 790 65.31 24.31 21.49
C SER A 790 65.40 23.05 22.36
N LEU A 791 65.34 23.18 23.68
CA LEU A 791 65.37 22.05 24.62
C LEU A 791 64.01 21.79 25.27
N VAL A 792 62.94 22.48 24.84
CA VAL A 792 61.64 22.45 25.49
C VAL A 792 60.53 22.04 24.52
N PHE A 793 59.82 20.96 24.84
CA PHE A 793 58.61 20.56 24.14
C PHE A 793 57.37 21.22 24.77
N VAL A 794 56.52 21.78 23.92
CA VAL A 794 55.25 22.40 24.32
C VAL A 794 54.07 21.56 23.83
N CYS A 795 53.45 20.82 24.75
CA CYS A 795 52.27 20.00 24.49
C CYS A 795 51.00 20.82 24.65
N LYS A 796 50.53 21.38 23.52
CA LYS A 796 49.27 22.13 23.45
C LYS A 796 48.08 21.20 23.61
N TRP A 797 47.18 21.56 24.53
CA TRP A 797 45.89 20.89 24.75
C TRP A 797 44.77 21.93 24.66
N PRO A 798 43.59 21.54 24.12
CA PRO A 798 42.44 22.44 24.10
C PRO A 798 41.87 22.65 25.50
N PHE A 799 41.27 23.82 25.71
CA PHE A 799 40.56 24.16 26.95
C PHE A 799 39.53 23.06 27.29
N PRO A 800 39.42 22.60 28.55
CA PRO A 800 39.96 23.17 29.79
C PRO A 800 41.30 22.60 30.28
N LEU A 801 42.01 21.82 29.47
CA LEU A 801 43.31 21.26 29.88
C LEU A 801 44.42 22.31 29.70
N ARG A 802 45.28 22.46 30.71
CA ARG A 802 46.51 23.26 30.61
C ARG A 802 47.53 22.59 29.70
N TRP A 803 48.39 23.39 29.07
CA TRP A 803 49.51 22.87 28.29
C TRP A 803 50.51 22.16 29.20
N LYS A 804 51.13 21.11 28.67
CA LYS A 804 52.18 20.38 29.38
C LYS A 804 53.54 20.73 28.79
N TRP A 805 54.52 20.85 29.67
CA TRP A 805 55.84 21.35 29.32
C TRP A 805 56.89 20.32 29.73
N TYR A 806 57.73 19.94 28.77
CA TYR A 806 58.77 18.94 28.98
C TYR A 806 60.11 19.52 28.54
N ARG A 807 61.15 19.30 29.36
CA ARG A 807 62.52 19.67 28.99
C ARG A 807 63.36 18.44 28.73
N ILE A 808 64.12 18.45 27.63
CA ILE A 808 65.13 17.43 27.34
C ILE A 808 66.39 17.67 28.18
N ILE A 809 66.88 16.61 28.82
CA ILE A 809 68.01 16.66 29.75
C ILE A 809 69.30 16.14 29.12
N VAL A 810 69.16 15.23 28.14
CA VAL A 810 70.27 14.65 27.39
C VAL A 810 70.04 14.96 25.91
N PRO A 811 70.52 16.12 25.40
CA PRO A 811 70.31 16.53 24.01
C PRO A 811 70.93 15.57 22.99
N GLU A 812 71.93 14.77 23.40
CA GLU A 812 72.55 13.75 22.54
C GLU A 812 71.61 12.58 22.22
N GLN A 813 70.49 12.44 22.94
CA GLN A 813 69.45 11.45 22.69
C GLN A 813 68.19 12.15 22.14
N PRO A 814 68.12 12.38 20.81
CA PRO A 814 67.06 13.18 20.21
C PRO A 814 65.68 12.52 20.37
N VAL A 815 64.66 13.35 20.61
CA VAL A 815 63.30 12.89 20.88
C VAL A 815 62.33 13.47 19.84
N GLY A 816 61.43 12.63 19.35
CA GLY A 816 60.35 13.04 18.46
C GLY A 816 59.00 13.09 19.18
N ARG A 817 58.15 14.04 18.80
CA ARG A 817 56.78 14.20 19.31
C ARG A 817 55.78 14.30 18.17
N CYS A 818 54.67 13.57 18.28
CA CYS A 818 53.52 13.78 17.41
C CYS A 818 52.67 14.95 17.93
N ARG A 819 52.52 16.02 17.15
CA ARG A 819 51.73 17.21 17.53
C ARG A 819 50.22 16.94 17.66
N HIS A 820 49.74 15.83 17.09
CA HIS A 820 48.31 15.50 17.07
C HIS A 820 47.84 14.67 18.29
N CYS A 821 48.70 13.82 18.84
CA CYS A 821 48.40 13.00 20.03
C CYS A 821 49.27 13.33 21.25
N ASN A 822 50.28 14.19 21.10
CA ASN A 822 51.23 14.59 22.14
C ASN A 822 51.99 13.41 22.76
N LYS A 823 52.13 12.28 22.04
CA LYS A 823 52.99 11.16 22.42
C LYS A 823 54.42 11.37 21.96
N PHE A 824 55.37 10.88 22.76
CA PHE A 824 56.81 10.99 22.54
C PHE A 824 57.40 9.65 22.08
N PHE A 825 58.51 9.74 21.37
CA PHE A 825 59.22 8.62 20.73
C PHE A 825 60.72 8.95 20.66
N HIS A 826 61.60 7.95 20.58
CA HIS A 826 62.95 8.22 20.08
C HIS A 826 62.87 8.69 18.63
N ASN A 827 63.72 9.66 18.26
CA ASN A 827 63.65 10.29 16.94
C ASN A 827 63.76 9.25 15.79
N ASP A 828 64.82 8.45 15.82
CA ASP A 828 65.13 7.47 14.77
C ASP A 828 64.01 6.42 14.63
N GLU A 829 63.45 5.95 15.74
CA GLU A 829 62.33 4.99 15.76
C GLU A 829 61.06 5.61 15.14
N PHE A 830 60.80 6.87 15.45
CA PHE A 830 59.60 7.56 14.97
C PHE A 830 59.66 7.85 13.49
N GLU A 831 60.81 8.30 12.98
CA GLU A 831 61.02 8.52 11.55
C GLU A 831 60.81 7.24 10.74
N LEU A 832 61.36 6.11 11.22
CA LEU A 832 61.17 4.82 10.60
C LEU A 832 59.69 4.40 10.60
N ALA A 833 59.02 4.49 11.75
CA ALA A 833 57.59 4.13 11.85
C ALA A 833 56.70 4.99 10.95
N LEU A 834 57.02 6.27 10.78
CA LEU A 834 56.31 7.19 9.88
C LEU A 834 56.48 6.82 8.39
N LEU A 835 57.65 6.29 8.01
CA LEU A 835 57.91 5.81 6.65
C LEU A 835 57.14 4.51 6.37
N GLU A 836 57.12 3.59 7.33
CA GLU A 836 56.44 2.30 7.19
C GLU A 836 54.91 2.43 7.18
N GLN A 837 54.35 3.24 8.07
CA GLN A 837 52.90 3.28 8.32
C GLN A 837 52.19 4.48 7.67
N SER A 838 52.90 5.36 6.96
CA SER A 838 52.39 6.59 6.34
C SER A 838 51.68 7.57 7.31
N GLY A 839 51.94 7.43 8.61
CA GLY A 839 51.32 8.20 9.68
C GLY A 839 51.80 7.79 11.08
N CYS A 840 51.36 8.50 12.11
CA CYS A 840 51.74 8.21 13.50
C CYS A 840 51.24 6.82 13.95
N PRO A 841 52.08 5.97 14.56
CA PRO A 841 51.71 4.60 14.92
C PRO A 841 50.61 4.52 15.99
N PHE A 842 50.51 5.55 16.84
CA PHE A 842 49.48 5.62 17.89
C PHE A 842 48.17 6.22 17.38
N CYS A 843 48.22 7.39 16.75
CA CYS A 843 47.01 8.15 16.39
C CYS A 843 46.65 8.12 14.91
N ARG A 844 47.41 7.39 14.08
CA ARG A 844 47.18 7.17 12.64
C ARG A 844 47.04 8.45 11.81
N ASN A 845 47.45 9.60 12.36
CA ASN A 845 47.43 10.85 11.63
C ASN A 845 48.50 10.83 10.54
N LYS A 846 48.13 11.20 9.31
CA LYS A 846 49.02 11.15 8.16
C LYS A 846 50.20 12.10 8.31
N LYS A 847 51.30 11.76 7.63
CA LYS A 847 52.53 12.56 7.62
C LYS A 847 52.33 13.85 6.79
N ASP A 848 51.91 14.94 7.43
CA ASP A 848 52.02 16.30 6.89
C ASP A 848 53.18 17.05 7.56
N SER A 849 53.80 18.03 6.88
CA SER A 849 54.98 18.77 7.38
C SER A 849 54.78 19.47 8.73
N ASP A 850 53.52 19.75 9.10
CA ASP A 850 53.15 20.38 10.37
C ASP A 850 52.88 19.39 11.52
N THR A 851 53.03 18.08 11.28
CA THR A 851 52.54 17.02 12.21
C THR A 851 53.55 16.64 13.29
N ILE A 852 54.83 16.98 13.12
CA ILE A 852 55.91 16.44 13.93
C ILE A 852 56.80 17.56 14.49
N GLU A 853 57.24 17.37 15.72
CA GLU A 853 58.25 18.21 16.38
C GLU A 853 59.40 17.32 16.83
N PHE A 854 60.62 17.69 16.46
CA PHE A 854 61.86 17.00 16.84
C PHE A 854 62.73 18.01 17.58
N LEU A 855 63.29 17.61 18.73
CA LEU A 855 64.29 18.37 19.47
C LEU A 855 65.45 17.46 19.88
#